data_AF-A0A8J6HN05-F1
#
_entry.id   AF-A0A8J6HN05-F1
#
_cell.length_a   1.000
_cell.length_b   1.000
_cell.length_c   1.000
_cell.angle_alpha   90.00
_cell.angle_beta   90.00
_cell.angle_gamma   90.00
#
_symmetry.space_group_name_H-M   'P 1'
#
loop_
_entity.id
_entity.type
_entity.pdbx_description
1 polymer ?
#
loop_
_entity_poly.entity_id
_entity_poly.type
_entity_poly.pdbx_seq_one_letter_code
_entity_poly.pdbx_strand_id
1 'polypeptide(L)'
;MSTSEVHKFYKDQTVFITGGTGVVGKLLLRKLLTSCWQTKKIYLLLREKRGKTAEERLDILLDSYVNTCHYPCPVKCDISCLQCFQSLSQDRAEFKGKVSVLSGDCCLPNLGLTPENYKMVQAETTCIIHTSACVRFDEELRLASYTNVRSVQSILEMARTTKNLKALLYVSTAYSNCVQEGEIKEKFYEPPMTAAQLFDSLEAMDDQMVQTNLGRILGQWPNTYTFTKAIAEHVIREEGGDLPVGILRPGISKSLGVIKGREILGLVVGSVNEPEPGWTDSFQGFQMLAMGIYTGVCHCMLTRRNGVAALVPLDYVVNHILSAAWDIGTNPAQESIYNYAGSKTNTITWGEFLDLGVCTFRMCPSVLSVWWTFLITTENRTLWKICEHLFQNVPAQLADFVLLCLGKQPKMVKLFNRVNKGCELVAPFTVNSWTFEQTRTERLWDKMNHEDREVFPFCMDQLEWRNFVQKCLIAARVHTIKDPLHTLPKAKRRHVFLGVLHYSTIVVLVVLVYKFICHLQGGRVDISLIQTSARTNLINLLERCQGPKAIVWDNSLAGPVGLIAQYAVLREHSVTKMFPLRPTPLPETDVAHVIFITRPKLHLMDYVGYNVHADSKTKSGSKKQYHVFFVPKKSLLCMERLKHNGVFGSVSLVEEFRCELFPFDSDVVSMEISEVFREYTLENDPTYLYQTAQAIVFLQKLYGPIPRVWGKGAAARQVWELVTRLQREKNNTNAPSRTNQTSAIDQILLIDRSVDLITPLATQLTYEGLIDEIFGINNSTANFPIDHFLSSEERTSESLSEDKKQIILNSADKLFADIRDKNFNAVGAYLSKQAKAITAQIENTQERSVQEMRLYVQKLPQILAKKKALAHHTAVAECIKEVTDSYEFLDTLQTEQEFLNCIEVDKASPYIEDMIANAKPLVKVLRLICLQCITSSGLKPKILEHYKRELIQVYGMQALLAITKLEKVGLLKVQSGTRQYTVLRKALRLTMEDTSEITPTDISYVHSVYAPLSVRLAEQVTKNGGWKQLQDVLGLLPGPTLDETPAVPNTLAQNNSDAPQVVLVFFIGGCTFAEISALRFLSQQEDSNVEFVIATTKLINGTSFLKSIIEL
;
A
#
# COMPACT_ATOMS: atom_id res chain seq x y z
N MET A 1 20.04 -66.69 -11.53
CA MET A 1 21.14 -65.69 -11.50
C MET A 1 20.52 -64.38 -11.95
N SER A 2 20.73 -63.28 -11.21
CA SER A 2 20.18 -61.96 -11.57
C SER A 2 20.67 -61.57 -12.97
N THR A 3 19.75 -61.13 -13.84
CA THR A 3 20.05 -60.64 -15.19
C THR A 3 20.32 -59.13 -15.22
N SER A 4 20.21 -58.44 -14.08
CA SER A 4 20.60 -57.03 -13.91
C SER A 4 22.09 -56.82 -14.20
N GLU A 5 22.41 -55.95 -15.15
CA GLU A 5 23.80 -55.59 -15.49
C GLU A 5 24.39 -54.63 -14.46
N VAL A 6 23.57 -53.77 -13.85
CA VAL A 6 24.01 -52.87 -12.76
C VAL A 6 24.44 -53.67 -11.53
N HIS A 7 23.70 -54.72 -11.14
CA HIS A 7 24.12 -55.62 -10.06
C HIS A 7 25.44 -56.33 -10.38
N LYS A 8 25.59 -56.86 -11.60
CA LYS A 8 26.82 -57.52 -12.04
C LYS A 8 28.01 -56.57 -12.01
N PHE A 9 27.80 -55.30 -12.36
CA PHE A 9 28.85 -54.29 -12.29
C PHE A 9 29.34 -54.08 -10.86
N TYR A 10 28.45 -53.96 -9.88
CA TYR A 10 28.83 -53.75 -8.47
C TYR A 10 29.35 -55.00 -7.75
N LYS A 11 29.08 -56.19 -8.29
CA LYS A 11 29.61 -57.45 -7.77
C LYS A 11 31.14 -57.39 -7.68
N ASP A 12 31.66 -57.78 -6.51
CA ASP A 12 33.09 -57.83 -6.19
C ASP A 12 33.85 -56.49 -6.31
N GLN A 13 33.14 -55.37 -6.44
CA GLN A 13 33.75 -54.03 -6.45
C GLN A 13 34.02 -53.52 -5.04
N THR A 14 35.05 -52.69 -4.91
CA THR A 14 35.30 -51.85 -3.74
C THR A 14 34.87 -50.42 -4.04
N VAL A 15 33.93 -49.89 -3.27
CA VAL A 15 33.34 -48.55 -3.51
C VAL A 15 33.81 -47.57 -2.44
N PHE A 16 34.44 -46.46 -2.84
CA PHE A 16 34.77 -45.35 -1.96
C PHE A 16 33.71 -44.25 -2.05
N ILE A 17 33.09 -43.90 -0.92
CA ILE A 17 32.01 -42.92 -0.84
C ILE A 17 32.44 -41.74 0.01
N THR A 18 32.37 -40.55 -0.56
CA THR A 18 32.39 -39.29 0.21
C THR A 18 30.98 -38.77 0.43
N GLY A 19 30.77 -38.00 1.50
CA GLY A 19 29.46 -37.41 1.79
C GLY A 19 28.41 -38.41 2.33
N GLY A 20 28.83 -39.57 2.83
CA GLY A 20 27.94 -40.65 3.29
C GLY A 20 27.01 -40.31 4.47
N THR A 21 27.18 -39.15 5.11
CA THR A 21 26.27 -38.65 6.15
C THR A 21 25.29 -37.59 5.66
N GLY A 22 25.40 -37.16 4.40
CA GLY A 22 24.37 -36.37 3.72
C GLY A 22 23.27 -37.27 3.17
N VAL A 23 22.08 -36.72 2.95
CA VAL A 23 20.84 -37.47 2.64
C VAL A 23 20.97 -38.41 1.45
N VAL A 24 21.53 -37.93 0.34
CA VAL A 24 21.83 -38.80 -0.83
C VAL A 24 22.86 -39.87 -0.48
N GLY A 25 23.92 -39.52 0.27
CA GLY A 25 24.95 -40.47 0.67
C GLY A 25 24.43 -41.57 1.61
N LYS A 26 23.48 -41.23 2.49
CA LYS A 26 22.82 -42.22 3.36
C LYS A 26 21.98 -43.20 2.56
N LEU A 27 21.13 -42.68 1.67
CA LEU A 27 20.28 -43.53 0.85
C LEU A 27 21.10 -44.34 -0.16
N LEU A 28 22.18 -43.78 -0.70
CA LEU A 28 23.16 -44.49 -1.53
C LEU A 28 23.82 -45.64 -0.78
N LEU A 29 24.33 -45.39 0.44
CA LEU A 29 24.93 -46.44 1.26
C LEU A 29 23.92 -47.54 1.57
N ARG A 30 22.68 -47.17 1.91
CA ARG A 30 21.60 -48.15 2.13
C ARG A 30 21.33 -48.96 0.86
N LYS A 31 21.18 -48.33 -0.30
CA LYS A 31 20.91 -49.01 -1.58
C LYS A 31 22.03 -49.97 -1.97
N LEU A 32 23.29 -49.61 -1.70
CA LEU A 32 24.43 -50.50 -1.89
C LEU A 32 24.42 -51.71 -0.93
N LEU A 33 24.02 -51.50 0.32
CA LEU A 33 23.92 -52.56 1.34
C LEU A 33 22.67 -53.43 1.17
N THR A 34 21.63 -52.99 0.46
CA THR A 34 20.40 -53.78 0.27
C THR A 34 20.30 -54.37 -1.13
N SER A 35 20.41 -53.56 -2.17
CA SER A 35 20.25 -53.99 -3.57
C SER A 35 21.58 -54.51 -4.13
N CYS A 36 22.70 -53.82 -3.90
CA CYS A 36 24.01 -54.24 -4.39
C CYS A 36 24.84 -55.04 -3.37
N TRP A 37 24.22 -55.97 -2.62
CA TRP A 37 24.85 -56.69 -1.51
C TRP A 37 26.17 -57.41 -1.86
N GLN A 38 26.31 -57.84 -3.12
CA GLN A 38 27.49 -58.52 -3.63
C GLN A 38 28.70 -57.58 -3.83
N THR A 39 28.59 -56.30 -3.48
CA THR A 39 29.73 -55.38 -3.37
C THR A 39 30.75 -55.94 -2.39
N LYS A 40 32.04 -55.98 -2.75
CA LYS A 40 33.10 -56.58 -1.92
C LYS A 40 33.25 -55.84 -0.61
N LYS A 41 33.42 -54.51 -0.69
CA LYS A 41 33.74 -53.65 0.46
C LYS A 41 33.36 -52.20 0.15
N ILE A 42 32.93 -51.46 1.16
CA ILE A 42 32.60 -50.03 1.03
C ILE A 42 33.51 -49.23 1.95
N TYR A 43 34.31 -48.34 1.39
CA TYR A 43 35.06 -47.35 2.15
C TYR A 43 34.23 -46.08 2.31
N LEU A 44 33.97 -45.69 3.56
CA LEU A 44 33.13 -44.54 3.88
C LEU A 44 33.96 -43.45 4.56
N LEU A 45 34.16 -42.32 3.88
CA LEU A 45 34.85 -41.17 4.46
C LEU A 45 33.93 -40.45 5.45
N LEU A 46 34.30 -40.45 6.74
CA LEU A 46 33.56 -39.79 7.80
C LEU A 46 34.47 -38.92 8.67
N ARG A 47 34.19 -37.62 8.73
CA ARG A 47 34.87 -36.72 9.68
C ARG A 47 34.45 -36.96 11.12
N GLU A 48 35.34 -36.73 12.07
CA GLU A 48 34.96 -36.65 13.48
C GLU A 48 34.14 -35.38 13.74
N LYS A 49 33.09 -35.48 14.55
CA LYS A 49 32.15 -34.35 14.72
C LYS A 49 31.34 -34.49 16.01
N ARG A 50 31.28 -33.40 16.79
CA ARG A 50 30.58 -33.32 18.10
C ARG A 50 31.10 -34.29 19.15
N GLY A 51 32.42 -34.49 19.20
CA GLY A 51 33.05 -35.41 20.13
C GLY A 51 32.73 -36.88 19.87
N LYS A 52 32.23 -37.22 18.67
CA LYS A 52 32.02 -38.60 18.22
C LYS A 52 33.06 -39.01 17.19
N THR A 53 33.61 -40.21 17.36
CA THR A 53 34.56 -40.81 16.42
C THR A 53 33.88 -41.18 15.10
N ALA A 54 34.67 -41.47 14.07
CA ALA A 54 34.12 -41.87 12.77
C ALA A 54 33.29 -43.17 12.89
N GLU A 55 33.74 -44.11 13.71
CA GLU A 55 33.09 -45.39 14.00
C GLU A 55 31.75 -45.20 14.73
N GLU A 56 31.72 -44.38 15.78
CA GLU A 56 30.48 -44.06 16.50
C GLU A 56 29.44 -43.40 15.57
N ARG A 57 29.90 -42.58 14.63
CA ARG A 57 29.03 -41.95 13.63
C ARG A 57 28.48 -42.97 12.62
N LEU A 58 29.23 -44.01 12.27
CA LEU A 58 28.74 -45.12 11.47
C LEU A 58 27.71 -45.94 12.23
N ASP A 59 27.95 -46.25 13.51
CA ASP A 59 26.98 -47.01 14.31
C ASP A 59 25.62 -46.30 14.34
N ILE A 60 25.60 -44.99 14.57
CA ILE A 60 24.37 -44.17 14.52
C ILE A 60 23.70 -44.23 13.14
N LEU A 61 24.50 -44.24 12.07
CA LEU A 61 24.00 -44.28 10.70
C LEU A 61 23.33 -45.63 10.41
N LEU A 62 23.99 -46.75 10.76
CA LEU A 62 23.45 -48.09 10.59
C LEU A 62 22.21 -48.32 11.46
N ASP A 63 22.23 -47.84 12.70
CA ASP A 63 21.07 -47.88 13.60
C ASP A 63 19.87 -47.15 12.99
N SER A 64 20.11 -46.03 12.29
CA SER A 64 19.02 -45.33 11.61
C SER A 64 18.38 -46.18 10.53
N TYR A 65 19.15 -47.00 9.79
CA TYR A 65 18.60 -47.85 8.74
C TYR A 65 17.68 -48.94 9.28
N VAL A 66 18.07 -49.56 10.40
CA VAL A 66 17.29 -50.60 11.07
C VAL A 66 16.03 -50.03 11.73
N ASN A 67 16.10 -48.80 12.27
CA ASN A 67 15.01 -48.20 13.04
C ASN A 67 13.98 -47.41 12.21
N THR A 68 14.21 -47.13 10.92
CA THR A 68 13.35 -46.23 10.11
C THR A 68 11.97 -46.82 9.75
N CYS A 69 11.73 -48.13 9.83
CA CYS A 69 10.45 -48.75 9.38
C CYS A 69 9.24 -48.63 10.35
N HIS A 70 9.21 -47.68 11.30
CA HIS A 70 8.39 -47.82 12.52
C HIS A 70 6.92 -47.30 12.49
N TYR A 71 6.33 -46.86 11.37
CA TYR A 71 4.96 -46.30 11.42
C TYR A 71 3.88 -47.08 10.65
N PRO A 72 2.75 -47.42 11.30
CA PRO A 72 1.61 -48.04 10.62
C PRO A 72 0.97 -47.05 9.64
N CYS A 73 0.95 -47.44 8.37
CA CYS A 73 0.14 -46.90 7.28
C CYS A 73 -1.32 -46.68 7.76
N PRO A 74 -1.85 -45.44 7.79
CA PRO A 74 -3.24 -45.18 8.21
C PRO A 74 -4.26 -45.51 7.13
N VAL A 75 -3.81 -45.72 5.90
CA VAL A 75 -4.60 -46.28 4.81
C VAL A 75 -4.47 -47.79 4.97
N LYS A 76 -5.56 -48.55 4.99
CA LYS A 76 -5.52 -50.02 4.97
C LYS A 76 -4.63 -50.49 3.82
N CYS A 77 -3.35 -50.73 4.09
CA CYS A 77 -2.41 -51.31 3.16
C CYS A 77 -1.92 -52.60 3.79
N ASP A 78 -2.06 -53.69 3.04
CA ASP A 78 -2.08 -55.07 3.53
C ASP A 78 -0.84 -55.47 4.34
N ILE A 79 -1.07 -56.50 5.15
CA ILE A 79 -0.27 -57.13 6.22
C ILE A 79 1.20 -57.51 5.87
N SER A 80 1.73 -57.18 4.69
CA SER A 80 3.10 -57.58 4.27
C SER A 80 4.25 -56.73 4.86
N CYS A 81 4.00 -55.52 5.37
CA CYS A 81 5.08 -54.67 5.92
C CYS A 81 5.61 -55.11 7.29
N LEU A 82 4.86 -55.91 8.06
CA LEU A 82 5.25 -56.34 9.40
C LEU A 82 6.32 -57.46 9.39
N GLN A 83 6.54 -58.12 8.26
CA GLN A 83 7.49 -59.24 8.15
C GLN A 83 8.95 -58.82 7.88
N CYS A 84 9.22 -57.56 7.50
CA CYS A 84 10.59 -57.06 7.31
C CYS A 84 11.34 -56.72 8.62
N PHE A 85 10.66 -56.70 9.78
CA PHE A 85 11.28 -56.26 11.04
C PHE A 85 12.20 -57.27 11.70
N GLN A 86 12.00 -58.58 11.46
CA GLN A 86 12.84 -59.62 12.05
C GLN A 86 14.11 -59.92 11.23
N SER A 87 14.20 -59.53 9.95
CA SER A 87 15.42 -59.75 9.13
C SER A 87 16.50 -58.68 9.32
N LEU A 88 16.13 -57.42 9.52
CA LEU A 88 17.08 -56.29 9.55
C LEU A 88 17.99 -56.22 10.79
N SER A 89 17.64 -56.90 11.89
CA SER A 89 18.51 -56.98 13.08
C SER A 89 19.68 -57.95 12.88
N GLN A 90 19.50 -59.01 12.09
CA GLN A 90 20.57 -59.88 11.60
C GLN A 90 21.46 -59.13 10.59
N ASP A 91 20.88 -58.27 9.76
CA ASP A 91 21.60 -57.50 8.74
C ASP A 91 22.57 -56.45 9.31
N ARG A 92 22.35 -55.92 10.53
CA ARG A 92 23.23 -54.85 11.10
C ARG A 92 24.69 -55.28 11.24
N ALA A 93 24.92 -56.50 11.75
CA ALA A 93 26.26 -57.03 11.94
C ALA A 93 26.96 -57.28 10.59
N GLU A 94 26.20 -57.79 9.62
CA GLU A 94 26.69 -58.02 8.26
C GLU A 94 26.97 -56.70 7.52
N PHE A 95 26.10 -55.69 7.67
CA PHE A 95 26.28 -54.33 7.14
C PHE A 95 27.54 -53.69 7.70
N LYS A 96 27.76 -53.79 9.02
CA LYS A 96 28.98 -53.27 9.65
C LYS A 96 30.24 -53.97 9.13
N GLY A 97 30.17 -55.28 8.85
CA GLY A 97 31.28 -56.03 8.25
C GLY A 97 31.64 -55.60 6.82
N LYS A 98 30.68 -55.08 6.05
CA LYS A 98 30.88 -54.59 4.67
C LYS A 98 31.45 -53.18 4.58
N VAL A 99 31.26 -52.35 5.62
CA VAL A 99 31.63 -50.93 5.61
C VAL A 99 32.89 -50.69 6.45
N SER A 100 33.96 -50.25 5.79
CA SER A 100 35.17 -49.74 6.44
C SER A 100 35.14 -48.22 6.50
N VAL A 101 35.03 -47.68 7.70
CA VAL A 101 35.04 -46.23 7.91
C VAL A 101 36.46 -45.70 7.91
N LEU A 102 36.65 -44.56 7.25
CA LEU A 102 37.92 -43.84 7.22
C LEU A 102 37.70 -42.47 7.83
N SER A 103 38.42 -42.17 8.92
CA SER A 103 38.42 -40.83 9.53
C SER A 103 39.11 -39.85 8.57
N GLY A 104 38.38 -38.82 8.14
CA GLY A 104 38.90 -37.79 7.24
C GLY A 104 37.88 -36.67 6.93
N ASP A 105 38.38 -35.51 6.48
CA ASP A 105 37.56 -34.33 6.15
C ASP A 105 37.91 -33.82 4.74
N CYS A 106 36.89 -33.69 3.88
CA CYS A 106 37.02 -33.17 2.51
C CYS A 106 37.57 -31.74 2.44
N CYS A 107 37.55 -30.97 3.54
CA CYS A 107 38.12 -29.62 3.56
C CYS A 107 39.66 -29.62 3.65
N LEU A 108 40.25 -30.75 4.06
CA LEU A 108 41.68 -30.90 4.27
C LEU A 108 42.37 -31.48 3.02
N PRO A 109 43.66 -31.19 2.81
CA PRO A 109 44.46 -31.85 1.78
C PRO A 109 44.39 -33.37 1.91
N ASN A 110 44.44 -34.09 0.79
CA ASN A 110 44.35 -35.56 0.74
C ASN A 110 43.11 -36.13 1.48
N LEU A 111 42.03 -35.36 1.54
CA LEU A 111 40.77 -35.69 2.25
C LEU A 111 40.95 -35.89 3.76
N GLY A 112 42.05 -35.42 4.35
CA GLY A 112 42.38 -35.63 5.77
C GLY A 112 42.64 -37.08 6.15
N LEU A 113 42.90 -37.96 5.18
CA LEU A 113 43.24 -39.35 5.43
C LEU A 113 44.69 -39.49 5.91
N THR A 114 44.95 -40.47 6.77
CA THR A 114 46.32 -40.86 7.09
C THR A 114 47.02 -41.45 5.86
N PRO A 115 48.35 -41.34 5.73
CA PRO A 115 49.09 -41.90 4.60
C PRO A 115 48.80 -43.40 4.36
N GLU A 116 48.57 -44.17 5.43
CA GLU A 116 48.25 -45.59 5.39
C GLU A 116 46.86 -45.81 4.78
N ASN A 117 45.85 -45.08 5.26
CA ASN A 117 44.49 -45.16 4.74
C ASN A 117 44.40 -44.67 3.29
N TYR A 118 45.15 -43.62 2.95
CA TYR A 118 45.22 -43.09 1.58
C TYR A 118 45.77 -44.16 0.62
N LYS A 119 46.88 -44.82 0.98
CA LYS A 119 47.45 -45.93 0.19
C LYS A 119 46.52 -47.14 0.10
N MET A 120 45.80 -47.44 1.18
CA MET A 120 44.81 -48.53 1.20
C MET A 120 43.68 -48.27 0.21
N VAL A 121 43.12 -47.05 0.20
CA VAL A 121 42.06 -46.66 -0.75
C VAL A 121 42.58 -46.70 -2.19
N GLN A 122 43.79 -46.21 -2.46
CA GLN A 122 44.42 -46.28 -3.79
C GLN A 122 44.60 -47.72 -4.30
N ALA A 123 44.91 -48.66 -3.39
CA ALA A 123 45.19 -50.05 -3.76
C ALA A 123 43.92 -50.88 -4.00
N GLU A 124 42.88 -50.68 -3.19
CA GLU A 124 41.69 -51.54 -3.16
C GLU A 124 40.48 -50.99 -3.93
N THR A 125 40.38 -49.67 -4.10
CA THR A 125 39.17 -49.02 -4.65
C THR A 125 39.04 -49.22 -6.15
N THR A 126 37.81 -49.48 -6.58
CA THR A 126 37.45 -49.68 -7.99
C THR A 126 36.39 -48.70 -8.47
N CYS A 127 35.55 -48.18 -7.58
CA CYS A 127 34.56 -47.17 -7.89
C CYS A 127 34.64 -46.04 -6.86
N ILE A 128 34.68 -44.80 -7.30
CA ILE A 128 34.63 -43.62 -6.41
C ILE A 128 33.32 -42.89 -6.68
N ILE A 129 32.52 -42.70 -5.64
CA ILE A 129 31.29 -41.90 -5.73
C ILE A 129 31.44 -40.69 -4.81
N HIS A 130 31.69 -39.53 -5.42
CA HIS A 130 31.86 -38.29 -4.70
C HIS A 130 30.52 -37.56 -4.56
N THR A 131 29.88 -37.71 -3.40
CA THR A 131 28.61 -37.03 -3.09
C THR A 131 28.76 -35.88 -2.08
N SER A 132 29.95 -35.70 -1.51
CA SER A 132 30.24 -34.64 -0.55
C SER A 132 30.05 -33.26 -1.18
N ALA A 133 29.42 -32.36 -0.44
CA ALA A 133 29.30 -30.97 -0.83
C ALA A 133 28.93 -30.10 0.38
N CYS A 134 29.47 -28.89 0.42
CA CYS A 134 28.87 -27.79 1.15
C CYS A 134 27.73 -27.23 0.30
N VAL A 135 26.53 -27.48 0.77
CA VAL A 135 25.30 -27.30 -0.01
C VAL A 135 24.58 -25.99 0.37
N ARG A 136 25.05 -25.31 1.42
CA ARG A 136 24.46 -24.10 2.02
C ARG A 136 24.63 -22.87 1.14
N PHE A 137 23.50 -22.29 0.72
CA PHE A 137 23.45 -21.09 -0.13
C PHE A 137 24.07 -19.85 0.53
N ASP A 138 24.14 -19.83 1.86
CA ASP A 138 24.77 -18.77 2.64
C ASP A 138 25.97 -19.25 3.48
N GLU A 139 26.57 -20.40 3.12
CA GLU A 139 27.82 -20.79 3.78
C GLU A 139 28.93 -19.81 3.41
N GLU A 140 29.85 -19.64 4.36
CA GLU A 140 31.13 -18.99 4.13
C GLU A 140 31.83 -19.54 2.89
N LEU A 141 32.21 -18.63 1.98
CA LEU A 141 32.75 -18.98 0.68
C LEU A 141 34.02 -19.84 0.80
N ARG A 142 34.88 -19.59 1.78
CA ARG A 142 36.12 -20.35 1.97
C ARG A 142 35.84 -21.81 2.31
N LEU A 143 34.96 -22.07 3.28
CA LEU A 143 34.53 -23.43 3.62
C LEU A 143 33.83 -24.12 2.44
N ALA A 144 32.97 -23.41 1.72
CA ALA A 144 32.30 -23.93 0.53
C ALA A 144 33.31 -24.30 -0.58
N SER A 145 34.33 -23.47 -0.79
CA SER A 145 35.37 -23.67 -1.80
C SER A 145 36.27 -24.87 -1.46
N TYR A 146 36.69 -25.01 -0.21
CA TYR A 146 37.45 -26.20 0.22
C TYR A 146 36.63 -27.48 0.07
N THR A 147 35.36 -27.45 0.47
CA THR A 147 34.51 -28.65 0.42
C THR A 147 34.09 -29.01 -1.00
N ASN A 148 33.76 -28.05 -1.86
CA ASN A 148 33.18 -28.32 -3.18
C ASN A 148 34.20 -28.34 -4.31
N VAL A 149 35.28 -27.56 -4.20
CA VAL A 149 36.28 -27.38 -5.27
C VAL A 149 37.55 -28.16 -4.94
N ARG A 150 38.22 -27.85 -3.82
CA ARG A 150 39.49 -28.52 -3.45
C ARG A 150 39.31 -30.03 -3.26
N SER A 151 38.21 -30.45 -2.65
CA SER A 151 37.94 -31.87 -2.45
C SER A 151 37.82 -32.65 -3.77
N VAL A 152 37.41 -31.98 -4.86
CA VAL A 152 37.35 -32.57 -6.19
C VAL A 152 38.77 -32.74 -6.74
N GLN A 153 39.65 -31.75 -6.58
CA GLN A 153 41.07 -31.87 -6.93
C GLN A 153 41.72 -33.06 -6.21
N SER A 154 41.55 -33.16 -4.88
CA SER A 154 42.09 -34.29 -4.10
C SER A 154 41.49 -35.64 -4.49
N ILE A 155 40.23 -35.69 -4.94
CA ILE A 155 39.61 -36.91 -5.44
C ILE A 155 40.17 -37.31 -6.80
N LEU A 156 40.42 -36.35 -7.69
CA LEU A 156 41.04 -36.60 -9.00
C LEU A 156 42.49 -37.08 -8.82
N GLU A 157 43.26 -36.46 -7.92
CA GLU A 157 44.60 -36.92 -7.54
C GLU A 157 44.62 -38.36 -7.00
N MET A 158 43.69 -38.68 -6.10
CA MET A 158 43.50 -40.05 -5.61
C MET A 158 43.09 -41.00 -6.75
N ALA A 159 42.19 -40.58 -7.62
CA ALA A 159 41.69 -41.39 -8.74
C ALA A 159 42.82 -41.76 -9.72
N ARG A 160 43.71 -40.82 -10.09
CA ARG A 160 44.87 -41.08 -10.97
C ARG A 160 45.84 -42.11 -10.40
N THR A 161 45.95 -42.16 -9.09
CA THR A 161 46.86 -43.06 -8.38
C THR A 161 46.19 -44.37 -7.97
N THR A 162 44.91 -44.56 -8.29
CA THR A 162 44.11 -45.75 -7.96
C THR A 162 44.29 -46.82 -9.03
N LYS A 163 44.78 -48.01 -8.66
CA LYS A 163 45.28 -48.99 -9.65
C LYS A 163 44.22 -49.60 -10.59
N ASN A 164 43.00 -49.79 -10.10
CA ASN A 164 41.93 -50.51 -10.81
C ASN A 164 40.63 -49.70 -10.88
N LEU A 165 40.75 -48.38 -11.06
CA LEU A 165 39.58 -47.50 -11.12
C LEU A 165 38.74 -47.81 -12.36
N LYS A 166 37.50 -48.23 -12.15
CA LYS A 166 36.50 -48.47 -13.20
C LYS A 166 35.62 -47.25 -13.42
N ALA A 167 35.20 -46.57 -12.35
CA ALA A 167 34.33 -45.41 -12.46
C ALA A 167 34.55 -44.40 -11.33
N LEU A 168 34.57 -43.12 -11.69
CA LEU A 168 34.50 -41.98 -10.78
C LEU A 168 33.24 -41.16 -11.10
N LEU A 169 32.27 -41.13 -10.21
CA LEU A 169 31.07 -40.30 -10.37
C LEU A 169 31.10 -39.10 -9.42
N TYR A 170 31.02 -37.89 -9.97
CA TYR A 170 30.82 -36.65 -9.23
C TYR A 170 29.35 -36.22 -9.25
N VAL A 171 28.80 -35.92 -8.07
CA VAL A 171 27.44 -35.38 -7.96
C VAL A 171 27.47 -33.86 -7.87
N SER A 172 27.04 -33.20 -8.94
CA SER A 172 26.85 -31.75 -9.04
C SER A 172 25.38 -31.35 -8.80
N THR A 173 24.88 -30.35 -9.53
CA THR A 173 23.47 -29.92 -9.54
C THR A 173 23.12 -29.33 -10.91
N ALA A 174 21.87 -29.50 -11.35
CA ALA A 174 21.38 -28.90 -12.59
C ALA A 174 21.49 -27.36 -12.60
N TYR A 175 21.56 -26.73 -11.42
CA TYR A 175 21.67 -25.28 -11.26
C TYR A 175 23.10 -24.74 -11.20
N SER A 176 24.14 -25.58 -11.39
CA SER A 176 25.53 -25.09 -11.44
C SER A 176 25.69 -24.04 -12.54
N ASN A 177 24.90 -24.17 -13.61
CA ASN A 177 24.86 -23.28 -14.76
C ASN A 177 23.56 -22.46 -14.83
N CYS A 178 22.97 -22.12 -13.69
CA CYS A 178 21.72 -21.33 -13.63
C CYS A 178 21.83 -19.90 -14.19
N VAL A 179 23.04 -19.41 -14.45
CA VAL A 179 23.28 -18.13 -15.13
C VAL A 179 22.97 -18.17 -16.63
N GLN A 180 22.81 -19.37 -17.21
CA GLN A 180 22.46 -19.54 -18.61
C GLN A 180 20.97 -19.25 -18.83
N GLU A 181 20.65 -18.57 -19.94
CA GLU A 181 19.28 -18.29 -20.33
C GLU A 181 18.65 -19.48 -21.09
N GLY A 182 17.43 -19.87 -20.73
CA GLY A 182 16.65 -20.86 -21.45
C GLY A 182 17.03 -22.32 -21.15
N GLU A 183 17.87 -22.92 -21.99
CA GLU A 183 18.16 -24.36 -21.98
C GLU A 183 19.57 -24.69 -21.44
N ILE A 184 19.63 -25.60 -20.46
CA ILE A 184 20.87 -26.13 -19.89
C ILE A 184 21.16 -27.52 -20.48
N LYS A 185 22.29 -27.64 -21.15
CA LYS A 185 22.72 -28.80 -21.96
C LYS A 185 23.65 -29.74 -21.18
N GLU A 186 23.78 -30.98 -21.64
CA GLU A 186 24.69 -31.99 -21.06
C GLU A 186 26.15 -31.81 -21.52
N LYS A 187 26.67 -30.60 -21.32
CA LYS A 187 28.04 -30.18 -21.67
C LYS A 187 28.72 -29.45 -20.52
N PHE A 188 30.03 -29.29 -20.59
CA PHE A 188 30.73 -28.31 -19.77
C PHE A 188 30.42 -26.87 -20.19
N TYR A 189 30.41 -25.98 -19.21
CA TYR A 189 30.24 -24.54 -19.39
C TYR A 189 31.48 -23.82 -18.89
N GLU A 190 31.65 -22.55 -19.30
CA GLU A 190 32.73 -21.73 -18.75
C GLU A 190 32.47 -21.42 -17.27
N PRO A 191 33.50 -21.57 -16.41
CA PRO A 191 33.36 -21.27 -14.99
C PRO A 191 33.29 -19.76 -14.75
N PRO A 192 32.82 -19.31 -13.58
CA PRO A 192 32.96 -17.92 -13.16
C PRO A 192 34.43 -17.48 -13.06
N MET A 193 35.31 -18.39 -12.62
CA MET A 193 36.75 -18.22 -12.49
C MET A 193 37.43 -19.59 -12.31
N THR A 194 38.74 -19.68 -12.51
CA THR A 194 39.48 -20.94 -12.30
C THR A 194 39.65 -21.24 -10.81
N ALA A 195 39.91 -22.51 -10.45
CA ALA A 195 40.14 -22.90 -9.06
C ALA A 195 41.37 -22.19 -8.46
N ALA A 196 42.44 -21.98 -9.25
CA ALA A 196 43.61 -21.22 -8.83
C ALA A 196 43.25 -19.77 -8.48
N GLN A 197 42.56 -19.06 -9.39
CA GLN A 197 42.13 -17.68 -9.15
C GLN A 197 41.25 -17.55 -7.90
N LEU A 198 40.36 -18.52 -7.67
CA LEU A 198 39.52 -18.57 -6.47
C LEU A 198 40.37 -18.69 -5.20
N PHE A 199 41.31 -19.64 -5.15
CA PHE A 199 42.13 -19.85 -3.96
C PHE A 199 43.13 -18.71 -3.73
N ASP A 200 43.76 -18.18 -4.77
CA ASP A 200 44.62 -16.98 -4.68
C ASP A 200 43.85 -15.79 -4.08
N SER A 201 42.60 -15.60 -4.53
CA SER A 201 41.72 -14.55 -4.00
C SER A 201 41.36 -14.79 -2.53
N LEU A 202 41.07 -16.04 -2.15
CA LEU A 202 40.70 -16.40 -0.78
C LEU A 202 41.87 -16.36 0.19
N GLU A 203 43.11 -16.53 -0.29
CA GLU A 203 44.34 -16.40 0.50
C GLU A 203 44.74 -14.92 0.67
N ALA A 204 44.47 -14.08 -0.33
CA ALA A 204 44.75 -12.65 -0.29
C ALA A 204 43.78 -11.84 0.60
N MET A 205 42.64 -12.41 1.01
CA MET A 205 41.59 -11.74 1.78
C MET A 205 41.35 -12.42 3.13
N ASP A 206 41.06 -11.66 4.17
CA ASP A 206 40.52 -12.20 5.43
C ASP A 206 39.01 -12.54 5.31
N ASP A 207 38.46 -13.24 6.31
CA ASP A 207 37.05 -13.66 6.31
C ASP A 207 36.06 -12.49 6.20
N GLN A 208 36.41 -11.36 6.79
CA GLN A 208 35.54 -10.19 6.81
C GLN A 208 35.52 -9.50 5.44
N MET A 209 36.67 -9.41 4.76
CA MET A 209 36.79 -8.91 3.40
C MET A 209 36.07 -9.82 2.40
N VAL A 210 36.19 -11.15 2.55
CA VAL A 210 35.44 -12.11 1.71
C VAL A 210 33.94 -11.90 1.87
N GLN A 211 33.44 -11.73 3.09
CA GLN A 211 32.02 -11.52 3.33
C GLN A 211 31.52 -10.17 2.77
N THR A 212 32.33 -9.11 2.88
CA THR A 212 31.99 -7.77 2.38
C THR A 212 31.97 -7.71 0.85
N ASN A 213 32.87 -8.45 0.19
CA ASN A 213 32.98 -8.51 -1.27
C ASN A 213 32.22 -9.69 -1.91
N LEU A 214 31.48 -10.48 -1.13
CA LEU A 214 30.86 -11.74 -1.58
C LEU A 214 30.03 -11.57 -2.86
N GLY A 215 29.22 -10.51 -2.93
CA GLY A 215 28.40 -10.23 -4.11
C GLY A 215 29.22 -9.98 -5.39
N ARG A 216 30.39 -9.35 -5.28
CA ARG A 216 31.30 -9.14 -6.42
C ARG A 216 32.00 -10.44 -6.83
N ILE A 217 32.38 -11.26 -5.85
CA ILE A 217 33.05 -12.55 -6.10
C ILE A 217 32.11 -13.53 -6.80
N LEU A 218 30.85 -13.62 -6.34
CA LEU A 218 29.85 -14.49 -6.94
C LEU A 218 29.43 -14.04 -8.36
N GLY A 219 29.56 -12.76 -8.67
CA GLY A 219 29.18 -12.19 -9.96
C GLY A 219 27.71 -12.44 -10.27
N GLN A 220 27.43 -13.23 -11.31
CA GLN A 220 26.07 -13.58 -11.74
C GLN A 220 25.45 -14.75 -10.97
N TRP A 221 26.25 -15.52 -10.22
CA TRP A 221 25.74 -16.68 -9.51
C TRP A 221 24.96 -16.25 -8.27
N PRO A 222 23.74 -16.80 -8.06
CA PRO A 222 22.86 -16.33 -6.99
C PRO A 222 23.34 -16.72 -5.58
N ASN A 223 24.23 -17.70 -5.45
CA ASN A 223 24.72 -18.19 -4.16
C ASN A 223 26.06 -18.94 -4.26
N THR A 224 26.71 -19.14 -3.11
CA THR A 224 28.02 -19.82 -2.98
C THR A 224 27.97 -21.28 -3.45
N TYR A 225 26.84 -21.96 -3.32
CA TYR A 225 26.70 -23.36 -3.74
C TYR A 225 26.77 -23.53 -5.25
N THR A 226 25.91 -22.83 -6.01
CA THR A 226 25.88 -22.91 -7.47
C THR A 226 27.20 -22.42 -8.07
N PHE A 227 27.78 -21.37 -7.50
CA PHE A 227 29.09 -20.84 -7.85
C PHE A 227 30.21 -21.88 -7.69
N THR A 228 30.36 -22.47 -6.50
CA THR A 228 31.43 -23.46 -6.26
C THR A 228 31.20 -24.76 -7.01
N LYS A 229 29.95 -25.16 -7.29
CA LYS A 229 29.65 -26.32 -8.16
C LYS A 229 30.04 -26.07 -9.62
N ALA A 230 29.84 -24.86 -10.15
CA ALA A 230 30.31 -24.51 -11.49
C ALA A 230 31.84 -24.63 -11.60
N ILE A 231 32.57 -24.12 -10.61
CA ILE A 231 34.04 -24.21 -10.57
C ILE A 231 34.50 -25.67 -10.42
N ALA A 232 33.82 -26.46 -9.59
CA ALA A 232 34.15 -27.87 -9.40
C ALA A 232 33.96 -28.71 -10.68
N GLU A 233 32.92 -28.43 -11.47
CA GLU A 233 32.77 -29.07 -12.79
C GLU A 233 33.90 -28.67 -13.75
N HIS A 234 34.34 -27.42 -13.69
CA HIS A 234 35.49 -26.96 -14.48
C HIS A 234 36.80 -27.63 -14.06
N VAL A 235 37.02 -27.88 -12.76
CA VAL A 235 38.14 -28.71 -12.29
C VAL A 235 38.09 -30.09 -12.94
N ILE A 236 36.93 -30.75 -12.99
CA ILE A 236 36.81 -32.06 -13.65
C ILE A 236 37.11 -31.97 -15.15
N ARG A 237 36.70 -30.89 -15.82
CA ARG A 237 37.01 -30.65 -17.24
C ARG A 237 38.52 -30.58 -17.48
N GLU A 238 39.25 -29.85 -16.65
CA GLU A 238 40.69 -29.62 -16.84
C GLU A 238 41.53 -30.82 -16.38
N GLU A 239 41.14 -31.44 -15.28
CA GLU A 239 41.97 -32.40 -14.56
C GLU A 239 41.50 -33.87 -14.71
N GLY A 240 40.30 -34.12 -15.22
CA GLY A 240 39.70 -35.47 -15.25
C GLY A 240 39.78 -36.21 -16.59
N GLY A 241 40.36 -35.62 -17.64
CA GLY A 241 40.27 -36.14 -19.01
C GLY A 241 40.91 -37.52 -19.24
N ASP A 242 41.81 -37.96 -18.38
CA ASP A 242 42.48 -39.27 -18.40
C ASP A 242 41.79 -40.33 -17.53
N LEU A 243 40.70 -39.97 -16.84
CA LEU A 243 40.01 -40.82 -15.88
C LEU A 243 38.63 -41.23 -16.40
N PRO A 244 38.09 -42.41 -15.98
CA PRO A 244 36.69 -42.77 -16.23
C PRO A 244 35.77 -41.96 -15.32
N VAL A 245 35.63 -40.66 -15.59
CA VAL A 245 34.89 -39.71 -14.77
C VAL A 245 33.58 -39.28 -15.43
N GLY A 246 32.52 -39.17 -14.63
CA GLY A 246 31.25 -38.59 -15.05
C GLY A 246 30.63 -37.67 -14.00
N ILE A 247 29.73 -36.81 -14.47
CA ILE A 247 29.05 -35.79 -13.67
C ILE A 247 27.55 -36.04 -13.73
N LEU A 248 26.92 -36.23 -12.58
CA LEU A 248 25.47 -36.23 -12.45
C LEU A 248 25.01 -34.88 -11.90
N ARG A 249 24.13 -34.20 -12.64
CA ARG A 249 23.48 -32.93 -12.29
C ARG A 249 22.01 -33.17 -11.95
N PRO A 250 21.68 -33.61 -10.73
CA PRO A 250 20.30 -33.68 -10.31
C PRO A 250 19.72 -32.26 -10.21
N GLY A 251 18.45 -32.12 -10.56
CA GLY A 251 17.63 -30.96 -10.32
C GLY A 251 17.46 -30.74 -8.82
N ILE A 252 16.35 -30.17 -8.43
CA ILE A 252 16.03 -29.94 -7.04
C ILE A 252 15.84 -31.31 -6.34
N SER A 253 16.90 -31.83 -5.74
CA SER A 253 16.92 -33.15 -5.09
C SER A 253 17.80 -33.27 -3.84
N LYS A 254 18.60 -32.26 -3.48
CA LYS A 254 19.63 -32.41 -2.43
C LYS A 254 19.45 -31.54 -1.19
N SER A 255 19.52 -32.26 -0.08
CA SER A 255 19.50 -31.79 1.28
C SER A 255 20.73 -30.97 1.59
N LEU A 256 20.49 -29.83 2.23
CA LEU A 256 21.54 -29.08 2.88
C LEU A 256 21.92 -29.62 4.27
N GLY A 257 23.22 -29.66 4.57
CA GLY A 257 23.79 -30.28 5.78
C GLY A 257 23.78 -29.41 7.07
N VAL A 258 24.05 -30.04 8.23
CA VAL A 258 23.95 -29.45 9.59
C VAL A 258 25.32 -29.17 10.25
N ILE A 259 25.49 -28.02 10.95
CA ILE A 259 26.03 -27.82 12.35
C ILE A 259 25.82 -26.36 12.87
N LYS A 260 25.39 -26.29 14.15
CA LYS A 260 25.37 -25.16 15.13
C LYS A 260 24.43 -23.96 14.86
N GLY A 261 23.21 -24.08 15.39
CA GLY A 261 22.46 -22.95 15.93
C GLY A 261 21.88 -21.93 14.92
N ARG A 262 21.98 -22.19 13.62
CA ARG A 262 21.47 -21.32 12.56
C ARG A 262 20.84 -22.20 11.47
N GLU A 263 19.56 -21.97 11.21
CA GLU A 263 18.70 -22.72 10.30
C GLU A 263 18.83 -22.11 8.88
N ILE A 264 19.49 -22.77 7.91
CA ILE A 264 19.46 -22.37 6.48
C ILE A 264 19.13 -23.56 5.57
N LEU A 265 18.68 -23.24 4.35
CA LEU A 265 17.67 -23.84 3.52
C LEU A 265 18.20 -24.41 2.17
N GLY A 266 18.00 -25.69 1.81
CA GLY A 266 17.81 -26.11 0.39
C GLY A 266 17.21 -27.53 0.19
N LEU A 267 16.66 -27.78 -1.02
CA LEU A 267 15.54 -28.69 -1.33
C LEU A 267 15.87 -30.19 -1.53
N VAL A 268 15.02 -31.06 -0.98
CA VAL A 268 14.74 -32.44 -1.47
C VAL A 268 13.23 -32.61 -1.56
N VAL A 269 12.72 -33.31 -2.57
CA VAL A 269 11.38 -33.89 -2.52
C VAL A 269 11.58 -35.37 -2.15
N GLY A 270 10.88 -35.86 -1.13
CA GLY A 270 11.17 -37.14 -0.48
C GLY A 270 11.24 -38.35 -1.44
N SER A 271 11.54 -39.53 -0.93
CA SER A 271 11.54 -40.72 -1.80
C SER A 271 10.15 -41.11 -2.32
N VAL A 272 10.08 -41.74 -3.49
CA VAL A 272 8.83 -42.31 -4.01
C VAL A 272 8.50 -43.61 -3.29
N ASN A 273 9.51 -44.48 -3.19
CA ASN A 273 9.37 -45.86 -2.75
C ASN A 273 10.30 -46.18 -1.58
N GLU A 274 11.60 -45.92 -1.71
CA GLU A 274 12.62 -46.41 -0.77
C GLU A 274 13.29 -45.25 0.00
N PRO A 275 13.45 -45.33 1.33
CA PRO A 275 13.13 -46.46 2.21
C PRO A 275 11.65 -46.59 2.58
N GLU A 276 10.91 -45.49 2.47
CA GLU A 276 9.46 -45.41 2.57
C GLU A 276 9.00 -44.17 1.78
N PRO A 277 7.75 -44.11 1.30
CA PRO A 277 7.29 -42.97 0.53
C PRO A 277 7.30 -41.66 1.33
N GLY A 278 7.92 -40.63 0.77
CA GLY A 278 8.05 -39.30 1.34
C GLY A 278 9.23 -39.12 2.30
N TRP A 279 10.08 -40.14 2.48
CA TRP A 279 11.18 -40.08 3.44
C TRP A 279 12.22 -39.02 3.08
N THR A 280 12.66 -38.30 4.12
CA THR A 280 13.76 -37.34 4.10
C THR A 280 14.24 -37.16 5.54
N ASP A 281 15.54 -37.18 5.76
CA ASP A 281 16.16 -37.03 7.08
C ASP A 281 16.80 -35.66 7.29
N SER A 282 16.58 -34.72 6.36
CA SER A 282 16.99 -33.34 6.52
C SER A 282 15.82 -32.37 6.49
N PHE A 283 15.96 -31.29 7.26
CA PHE A 283 15.00 -30.20 7.32
C PHE A 283 15.62 -28.87 6.92
N GLN A 284 15.93 -28.73 5.64
CA GLN A 284 16.47 -27.49 5.10
C GLN A 284 15.73 -27.21 3.78
N GLY A 285 15.54 -25.94 3.43
CA GLY A 285 15.20 -25.55 2.06
C GLY A 285 13.84 -25.03 1.88
N PHE A 286 13.41 -25.15 0.64
CA PHE A 286 12.00 -25.09 0.33
C PHE A 286 11.18 -26.04 1.21
N GLN A 287 11.72 -27.13 1.78
CA GLN A 287 11.01 -27.89 2.81
C GLN A 287 10.72 -27.06 4.07
N MET A 288 11.68 -26.26 4.55
CA MET A 288 11.44 -25.31 5.64
C MET A 288 10.44 -24.24 5.23
N LEU A 289 10.52 -23.76 3.99
CA LEU A 289 9.55 -22.80 3.46
C LEU A 289 8.15 -23.38 3.36
N ALA A 290 8.02 -24.61 2.84
CA ALA A 290 6.80 -25.40 2.79
C ALA A 290 6.28 -25.68 4.20
N MET A 291 7.13 -25.92 5.19
CA MET A 291 6.72 -26.04 6.59
C MET A 291 6.36 -24.68 7.21
N GLY A 292 6.99 -23.60 6.80
CA GLY A 292 6.59 -22.24 7.12
C GLY A 292 5.19 -21.95 6.59
N ILE A 293 4.90 -22.34 5.34
CA ILE A 293 3.56 -22.27 4.76
C ILE A 293 2.60 -23.16 5.55
N TYR A 294 2.98 -24.42 5.78
CA TYR A 294 2.18 -25.40 6.49
C TYR A 294 1.77 -24.96 7.89
N THR A 295 2.72 -24.38 8.64
CA THR A 295 2.49 -23.89 10.00
C THR A 295 1.90 -22.48 10.04
N GLY A 296 1.74 -21.81 8.90
CA GLY A 296 1.18 -20.45 8.84
C GLY A 296 2.15 -19.36 9.30
N VAL A 297 3.45 -19.56 9.09
CA VAL A 297 4.54 -18.57 9.30
C VAL A 297 4.96 -17.93 7.96
N CYS A 298 4.78 -18.63 6.84
CA CYS A 298 5.04 -18.07 5.51
C CYS A 298 3.73 -17.84 4.76
N HIS A 299 3.49 -16.59 4.38
CA HIS A 299 2.27 -16.18 3.67
C HIS A 299 2.54 -15.55 2.31
N CYS A 300 3.79 -15.27 1.95
CA CYS A 300 4.11 -14.73 0.63
C CYS A 300 5.49 -15.14 0.10
N MET A 301 5.57 -15.31 -1.21
CA MET A 301 6.78 -15.72 -1.93
C MET A 301 6.92 -15.02 -3.29
N LEU A 302 8.16 -14.73 -3.69
CA LEU A 302 8.47 -14.30 -5.04
C LEU A 302 8.59 -15.54 -5.95
N THR A 303 7.66 -15.73 -6.87
CA THR A 303 7.56 -16.96 -7.67
C THR A 303 6.80 -16.70 -8.96
N ARG A 304 7.36 -17.17 -10.08
CA ARG A 304 6.68 -17.27 -11.37
C ARG A 304 5.89 -18.56 -11.39
N ARG A 305 4.57 -18.46 -11.22
CA ARG A 305 3.68 -19.63 -11.09
C ARG A 305 3.72 -20.56 -12.31
N ASN A 306 3.90 -20.01 -13.50
CA ASN A 306 3.90 -20.78 -14.75
C ASN A 306 5.27 -21.41 -15.08
N GLY A 307 6.30 -21.16 -14.25
CA GLY A 307 7.62 -21.75 -14.46
C GLY A 307 7.64 -23.24 -14.13
N VAL A 308 8.32 -24.04 -14.95
CA VAL A 308 8.54 -25.47 -14.70
C VAL A 308 9.43 -25.64 -13.47
N ALA A 309 8.99 -26.46 -12.52
CA ALA A 309 9.75 -26.80 -11.33
C ALA A 309 10.53 -28.09 -11.56
N ALA A 310 11.86 -28.01 -11.63
CA ALA A 310 12.74 -29.16 -11.86
C ALA A 310 12.95 -30.01 -10.59
N LEU A 311 11.85 -30.54 -10.06
CA LEU A 311 11.80 -31.40 -8.87
C LEU A 311 12.09 -32.86 -9.25
N VAL A 312 12.93 -33.55 -8.50
CA VAL A 312 13.15 -34.99 -8.68
C VAL A 312 13.16 -35.74 -7.34
N PRO A 313 12.64 -36.97 -7.27
CA PRO A 313 12.64 -37.78 -6.06
C PRO A 313 14.02 -38.26 -5.65
N LEU A 314 14.22 -38.37 -4.33
CA LEU A 314 15.51 -38.71 -3.75
C LEU A 314 16.03 -40.11 -4.11
N ASP A 315 15.17 -41.11 -4.05
CA ASP A 315 15.50 -42.51 -4.39
C ASP A 315 15.81 -42.68 -5.86
N TYR A 316 15.10 -41.95 -6.74
CA TYR A 316 15.41 -41.94 -8.17
C TYR A 316 16.80 -41.34 -8.45
N VAL A 317 17.20 -40.30 -7.72
CA VAL A 317 18.59 -39.78 -7.84
C VAL A 317 19.63 -40.80 -7.42
N VAL A 318 19.39 -41.56 -6.35
CA VAL A 318 20.31 -42.63 -5.92
C VAL A 318 20.38 -43.76 -6.95
N ASN A 319 19.25 -44.15 -7.53
CA ASN A 319 19.21 -45.16 -8.58
C ASN A 319 19.94 -44.69 -9.84
N HIS A 320 19.80 -43.41 -10.19
CA HIS A 320 20.54 -42.80 -11.29
C HIS A 320 22.04 -42.71 -10.99
N ILE A 321 22.46 -42.40 -9.74
CA ILE A 321 23.87 -42.44 -9.33
C ILE A 321 24.51 -43.81 -9.61
N LEU A 322 23.84 -44.88 -9.18
CA LEU A 322 24.36 -46.24 -9.36
C LEU A 322 24.41 -46.64 -10.84
N SER A 323 23.36 -46.30 -11.59
CA SER A 323 23.27 -46.60 -13.03
C SER A 323 24.27 -45.80 -13.85
N ALA A 324 24.51 -44.53 -13.51
CA ALA A 324 25.50 -43.69 -14.17
C ALA A 324 26.93 -44.17 -13.92
N ALA A 325 27.25 -44.63 -12.69
CA ALA A 325 28.55 -45.22 -12.40
C ALA A 325 28.79 -46.53 -13.18
N TRP A 326 27.76 -47.34 -13.39
CA TRP A 326 27.82 -48.49 -14.29
C TRP A 326 28.07 -48.08 -15.74
N ASP A 327 27.39 -47.05 -16.23
CA ASP A 327 27.59 -46.57 -17.61
C ASP A 327 29.01 -46.04 -17.83
N ILE A 328 29.51 -45.22 -16.90
CA ILE A 328 30.90 -44.72 -16.91
C ILE A 328 31.90 -45.88 -16.94
N GLY A 329 31.70 -46.89 -16.08
CA GLY A 329 32.60 -48.03 -15.99
C GLY A 329 32.55 -49.00 -17.17
N THR A 330 31.47 -48.97 -17.95
CA THR A 330 31.34 -49.77 -19.18
C THR A 330 31.72 -48.99 -20.44
N ASN A 331 31.68 -47.66 -20.41
CA ASN A 331 31.98 -46.75 -21.52
C ASN A 331 32.97 -45.63 -21.14
N PRO A 332 34.22 -45.95 -20.73
CA PRO A 332 35.14 -44.96 -20.15
C PRO A 332 35.65 -43.89 -21.14
N ALA A 333 35.52 -44.11 -22.46
CA ALA A 333 36.00 -43.18 -23.50
C ALA A 333 35.01 -42.04 -23.83
N GLN A 334 33.81 -42.04 -23.24
CA GLN A 334 32.76 -41.07 -23.55
C GLN A 334 32.59 -40.07 -22.40
N GLU A 335 32.62 -38.77 -22.74
CA GLU A 335 32.24 -37.71 -21.82
C GLU A 335 30.85 -37.99 -21.24
N SER A 336 30.76 -38.10 -19.90
CA SER A 336 29.62 -38.66 -19.20
C SER A 336 28.97 -37.63 -18.27
N ILE A 337 28.28 -36.63 -18.85
CA ILE A 337 27.49 -35.63 -18.12
C ILE A 337 26.01 -35.96 -18.23
N TYR A 338 25.32 -36.13 -17.10
CA TYR A 338 23.90 -36.48 -17.02
C TYR A 338 23.13 -35.37 -16.31
N ASN A 339 22.24 -34.68 -17.00
CA ASN A 339 21.27 -33.78 -16.36
C ASN A 339 20.06 -34.61 -15.91
N TYR A 340 19.49 -34.31 -14.75
CA TYR A 340 18.33 -35.03 -14.26
C TYR A 340 17.34 -34.10 -13.55
N ALA A 341 16.35 -33.58 -14.29
CA ALA A 341 15.58 -32.39 -13.91
C ALA A 341 14.06 -32.50 -14.22
N GLY A 342 13.52 -33.73 -14.21
CA GLY A 342 12.12 -34.03 -14.49
C GLY A 342 11.86 -34.37 -15.96
N SER A 343 10.83 -35.16 -16.28
CA SER A 343 10.58 -35.62 -17.66
C SER A 343 9.95 -34.53 -18.53
N LYS A 344 10.22 -34.53 -19.84
CA LYS A 344 9.51 -33.68 -20.82
C LYS A 344 8.03 -34.01 -20.92
N THR A 345 7.64 -35.26 -20.64
CA THR A 345 6.25 -35.74 -20.74
C THR A 345 5.50 -35.64 -19.41
N ASN A 346 6.21 -35.47 -18.29
CA ASN A 346 5.63 -35.36 -16.95
C ASN A 346 6.27 -34.25 -16.12
N THR A 347 5.91 -32.99 -16.44
CA THR A 347 6.37 -31.79 -15.74
C THR A 347 5.33 -31.27 -14.74
N ILE A 348 5.78 -30.54 -13.70
CA ILE A 348 4.93 -29.77 -12.80
C ILE A 348 5.38 -28.31 -12.75
N THR A 349 4.43 -27.37 -12.74
CA THR A 349 4.72 -25.94 -12.56
C THR A 349 4.82 -25.57 -11.08
N TRP A 350 5.50 -24.45 -10.77
CA TRP A 350 5.54 -23.92 -9.41
C TRP A 350 4.14 -23.62 -8.84
N GLY A 351 3.22 -23.12 -9.67
CA GLY A 351 1.84 -22.84 -9.28
C GLY A 351 1.10 -24.11 -8.86
N GLU A 352 1.15 -25.16 -9.69
CA GLU A 352 0.53 -26.46 -9.38
C GLU A 352 1.13 -27.06 -8.11
N PHE A 353 2.46 -27.12 -8.01
CA PHE A 353 3.13 -27.69 -6.85
C PHE A 353 2.74 -26.98 -5.53
N LEU A 354 2.71 -25.65 -5.53
CA LEU A 354 2.32 -24.85 -4.38
C LEU A 354 0.84 -25.04 -4.01
N ASP A 355 -0.05 -25.08 -5.00
CA ASP A 355 -1.48 -25.27 -4.76
C ASP A 355 -1.77 -26.67 -4.20
N LEU A 356 -1.14 -27.70 -4.77
CA LEU A 356 -1.20 -29.06 -4.24
C LEU A 356 -0.71 -29.11 -2.79
N GLY A 357 0.36 -28.37 -2.47
CA GLY A 357 0.89 -28.25 -1.12
C GLY A 357 -0.11 -27.60 -0.15
N VAL A 358 -0.64 -26.42 -0.48
CA VAL A 358 -1.62 -25.69 0.34
C VAL A 358 -2.90 -26.51 0.54
N CYS A 359 -3.41 -27.18 -0.50
CA CYS A 359 -4.55 -28.08 -0.39
C CYS A 359 -4.26 -29.24 0.57
N THR A 360 -3.11 -29.88 0.45
CA THR A 360 -2.71 -31.00 1.33
C THR A 360 -2.56 -30.54 2.78
N PHE A 361 -2.00 -29.36 3.01
CA PHE A 361 -1.88 -28.75 4.33
C PHE A 361 -3.23 -28.52 5.01
N ARG A 362 -4.24 -28.07 4.26
CA ARG A 362 -5.61 -27.91 4.78
C ARG A 362 -6.29 -29.24 5.08
N MET A 363 -5.98 -30.29 4.32
CA MET A 363 -6.51 -31.64 4.59
C MET A 363 -5.86 -32.29 5.82
N CYS A 364 -4.56 -32.04 6.02
CA CYS A 364 -3.75 -32.61 7.09
C CYS A 364 -3.07 -31.54 7.96
N PRO A 365 -3.78 -30.62 8.65
CA PRO A 365 -3.18 -29.49 9.37
C PRO A 365 -2.42 -29.92 10.63
N SER A 366 -1.37 -29.21 11.03
CA SER A 366 -0.58 -29.52 12.24
C SER A 366 -1.06 -28.77 13.50
N VAL A 367 -0.89 -29.37 14.68
CA VAL A 367 -1.15 -28.68 15.96
C VAL A 367 -0.19 -27.50 16.20
N LEU A 368 0.96 -27.48 15.52
CA LEU A 368 1.95 -26.40 15.60
C LEU A 368 1.59 -25.18 14.73
N SER A 369 0.48 -25.23 13.99
CA SER A 369 0.06 -24.10 13.16
C SER A 369 -0.20 -22.86 14.02
N VAL A 370 0.46 -21.75 13.69
CA VAL A 370 0.36 -20.46 14.39
C VAL A 370 -0.72 -19.57 13.79
N TRP A 371 -1.02 -19.71 12.49
CA TRP A 371 -2.04 -18.95 11.79
C TRP A 371 -2.75 -19.77 10.70
N TRP A 372 -3.79 -19.20 10.09
CA TRP A 372 -4.49 -19.81 8.96
C TRP A 372 -3.58 -19.95 7.73
N THR A 373 -3.53 -21.13 7.12
CA THR A 373 -2.65 -21.40 5.98
C THR A 373 -3.19 -20.80 4.68
N PHE A 374 -2.51 -19.76 4.20
CA PHE A 374 -2.67 -19.18 2.86
C PHE A 374 -1.30 -18.74 2.33
N LEU A 375 -1.17 -18.63 1.00
CA LEU A 375 0.04 -18.23 0.33
C LEU A 375 -0.28 -17.27 -0.83
N ILE A 376 0.41 -16.13 -0.84
CA ILE A 376 0.37 -15.13 -1.92
C ILE A 376 1.68 -15.24 -2.71
N THR A 377 1.60 -15.55 -3.99
CA THR A 377 2.76 -15.58 -4.88
C THR A 377 2.72 -14.41 -5.86
N THR A 378 3.85 -13.76 -6.10
CA THR A 378 3.94 -12.68 -7.10
C THR A 378 5.29 -12.73 -7.82
N GLU A 379 5.33 -12.21 -9.05
CA GLU A 379 6.57 -11.97 -9.80
C GLU A 379 7.14 -10.56 -9.53
N ASN A 380 6.32 -9.65 -8.98
CA ASN A 380 6.73 -8.28 -8.70
C ASN A 380 7.39 -8.17 -7.32
N ARG A 381 8.68 -7.80 -7.32
CA ARG A 381 9.50 -7.69 -6.11
C ARG A 381 8.98 -6.65 -5.11
N THR A 382 8.43 -5.54 -5.59
CA THR A 382 7.85 -4.49 -4.74
C THR A 382 6.58 -4.98 -4.06
N LEU A 383 5.68 -5.60 -4.83
CA LEU A 383 4.45 -6.18 -4.26
C LEU A 383 4.77 -7.26 -3.23
N TRP A 384 5.77 -8.09 -3.51
CA TRP A 384 6.24 -9.09 -2.55
C TRP A 384 6.73 -8.45 -1.24
N LYS A 385 7.52 -7.38 -1.30
CA LYS A 385 7.98 -6.67 -0.08
C LYS A 385 6.84 -6.03 0.71
N ILE A 386 5.80 -5.53 0.05
CA ILE A 386 4.59 -5.04 0.71
C ILE A 386 3.88 -6.21 1.42
N CYS A 387 3.66 -7.33 0.73
CA CYS A 387 3.03 -8.52 1.31
C CYS A 387 3.87 -9.09 2.47
N GLU A 388 5.20 -9.13 2.34
CA GLU A 388 6.13 -9.57 3.39
C GLU A 388 5.96 -8.69 4.64
N HIS A 389 5.91 -7.37 4.46
CA HIS A 389 5.72 -6.47 5.58
C HIS A 389 4.36 -6.69 6.28
N LEU A 390 3.27 -6.75 5.50
CA LEU A 390 1.91 -6.83 6.02
C LEU A 390 1.55 -8.18 6.63
N PHE A 391 1.94 -9.28 5.98
CA PHE A 391 1.50 -10.64 6.35
C PHE A 391 2.55 -11.42 7.14
N GLN A 392 3.79 -10.95 7.23
CA GLN A 392 4.86 -11.61 7.98
C GLN A 392 5.43 -10.72 9.08
N ASN A 393 5.94 -9.53 8.75
CA ASN A 393 6.65 -8.68 9.72
C ASN A 393 5.72 -8.07 10.78
N VAL A 394 4.59 -7.49 10.37
CA VAL A 394 3.61 -6.90 11.30
C VAL A 394 3.02 -7.96 12.26
N PRO A 395 2.55 -9.14 11.79
CA PRO A 395 2.11 -10.21 12.69
C PRO A 395 3.21 -10.73 13.62
N ALA A 396 4.46 -10.81 13.15
CA ALA A 396 5.58 -11.26 13.97
C ALA A 396 5.88 -10.29 15.12
N GLN A 397 5.89 -8.99 14.84
CA GLN A 397 6.08 -7.95 15.84
C GLN A 397 4.92 -7.96 16.86
N LEU A 398 3.68 -8.10 16.40
CA LEU A 398 2.52 -8.21 17.28
C LEU A 398 2.59 -9.46 18.16
N ALA A 399 2.99 -10.60 17.61
CA ALA A 399 3.12 -11.85 18.35
C ALA A 399 4.25 -11.80 19.39
N ASP A 400 5.39 -11.18 19.06
CA ASP A 400 6.48 -10.97 20.01
C ASP A 400 6.12 -9.97 21.11
N PHE A 401 5.35 -8.94 20.76
CA PHE A 401 4.76 -8.04 21.73
C PHE A 401 3.84 -8.79 22.70
N VAL A 402 2.97 -9.68 22.21
CA VAL A 402 2.12 -10.54 23.06
C VAL A 402 2.97 -11.48 23.92
N LEU A 403 4.03 -12.09 23.39
CA LEU A 403 4.93 -12.94 24.18
C LEU A 403 5.61 -12.14 25.29
N LEU A 404 6.08 -10.93 25.01
CA LEU A 404 6.63 -10.00 25.99
C LEU A 404 5.59 -9.67 27.08
N CYS A 405 4.34 -9.39 26.69
CA CYS A 405 3.23 -9.17 27.64
C CYS A 405 2.93 -10.39 28.52
N LEU A 406 3.20 -11.61 28.03
CA LEU A 406 3.04 -12.86 28.78
C LEU A 406 4.28 -13.24 29.61
N GLY A 407 5.27 -12.34 29.73
CA GLY A 407 6.54 -12.60 30.44
C GLY A 407 7.44 -13.61 29.73
N LYS A 408 7.19 -13.88 28.45
CA LYS A 408 7.98 -14.81 27.62
C LYS A 408 8.93 -14.04 26.73
N GLN A 409 10.08 -14.64 26.41
CA GLN A 409 11.03 -14.00 25.52
C GLN A 409 10.50 -13.92 24.08
N PRO A 410 10.78 -12.79 23.36
CA PRO A 410 10.40 -12.61 21.97
C PRO A 410 11.20 -13.56 21.06
N LYS A 411 10.49 -14.26 20.18
CA LYS A 411 11.01 -15.33 19.30
C LYS A 411 10.45 -15.28 17.88
N MET A 412 9.28 -14.68 17.67
CA MET A 412 8.53 -14.65 16.42
C MET A 412 9.20 -13.78 15.36
N VAL A 413 9.67 -12.56 15.69
CA VAL A 413 10.41 -11.72 14.72
C VAL A 413 11.66 -12.44 14.22
N LYS A 414 12.38 -13.10 15.14
CA LYS A 414 13.55 -13.92 14.77
C LYS A 414 13.15 -15.09 13.85
N LEU A 415 12.00 -15.72 14.07
CA LEU A 415 11.49 -16.82 13.25
C LEU A 415 11.08 -16.33 11.85
N PHE A 416 10.29 -15.26 11.76
CA PHE A 416 9.82 -14.70 10.49
C PHE A 416 10.97 -14.12 9.65
N ASN A 417 11.94 -13.42 10.26
CA ASN A 417 13.12 -12.94 9.54
C ASN A 417 13.93 -14.09 8.91
N ARG A 418 14.00 -15.26 9.56
CA ARG A 418 14.64 -16.45 8.98
C ARG A 418 13.88 -16.97 7.77
N VAL A 419 12.54 -17.01 7.85
CA VAL A 419 11.69 -17.42 6.73
C VAL A 419 11.85 -16.46 5.54
N ASN A 420 11.88 -15.15 5.78
CA ASN A 420 12.02 -14.15 4.73
C ASN A 420 13.39 -14.24 4.03
N LYS A 421 14.48 -14.39 4.80
CA LYS A 421 15.82 -14.67 4.23
C LYS A 421 15.80 -15.95 3.40
N GLY A 422 15.07 -16.96 3.86
CA GLY A 422 14.84 -18.20 3.11
C GLY A 422 14.13 -17.98 1.77
N CYS A 423 13.06 -17.18 1.74
CA CYS A 423 12.37 -16.80 0.51
C CYS A 423 13.30 -16.07 -0.47
N GLU A 424 14.15 -15.16 0.02
CA GLU A 424 15.13 -14.43 -0.80
C GLU A 424 16.16 -15.35 -1.46
N LEU A 425 16.70 -16.32 -0.70
CA LEU A 425 17.71 -17.25 -1.21
C LEU A 425 17.16 -18.21 -2.27
N VAL A 426 15.86 -18.49 -2.25
CA VAL A 426 15.19 -19.40 -3.19
C VAL A 426 14.61 -18.67 -4.40
N ALA A 427 14.30 -17.37 -4.27
CA ALA A 427 13.70 -16.55 -5.31
C ALA A 427 14.35 -16.67 -6.71
N PRO A 428 15.70 -16.73 -6.85
CA PRO A 428 16.32 -16.91 -8.17
C PRO A 428 15.89 -18.18 -8.90
N PHE A 429 15.50 -19.24 -8.19
CA PHE A 429 15.10 -20.53 -8.75
C PHE A 429 13.58 -20.68 -8.94
N THR A 430 12.79 -19.84 -8.26
CA THR A 430 11.32 -19.83 -8.36
C THR A 430 10.79 -18.76 -9.31
N VAL A 431 11.59 -17.74 -9.63
CA VAL A 431 11.24 -16.67 -10.58
C VAL A 431 11.73 -16.99 -11.99
N ASN A 432 12.91 -17.61 -12.10
CA ASN A 432 13.45 -18.07 -13.37
C ASN A 432 13.00 -19.51 -13.66
N SER A 433 12.98 -19.87 -14.94
CA SER A 433 12.64 -21.22 -15.38
C SER A 433 13.62 -21.65 -16.45
N TRP A 434 14.06 -22.90 -16.37
CA TRP A 434 15.00 -23.50 -17.30
C TRP A 434 14.43 -24.79 -17.86
N THR A 435 14.83 -25.09 -19.08
CA THR A 435 14.68 -26.41 -19.67
C THR A 435 16.02 -27.13 -19.61
N PHE A 436 15.99 -28.44 -19.39
CA PHE A 436 17.20 -29.24 -19.26
C PHE A 436 17.23 -30.30 -20.36
N GLU A 437 18.29 -30.28 -21.17
CA GLU A 437 18.60 -31.40 -22.05
C GLU A 437 18.96 -32.61 -21.20
N GLN A 438 18.36 -33.77 -21.47
CA GLN A 438 18.56 -35.01 -20.70
C GLN A 438 18.83 -36.21 -21.62
N THR A 439 19.41 -35.96 -22.80
CA THR A 439 19.58 -36.94 -23.87
C THR A 439 20.40 -38.16 -23.41
N ARG A 440 21.45 -37.97 -22.61
CA ARG A 440 22.28 -39.06 -22.06
C ARG A 440 21.56 -39.79 -20.94
N THR A 441 20.81 -39.09 -20.09
CA THR A 441 19.95 -39.73 -19.08
C THR A 441 18.87 -40.61 -19.70
N GLU A 442 18.21 -40.14 -20.76
CA GLU A 442 17.22 -40.90 -21.53
C GLU A 442 17.88 -42.14 -22.18
N ARG A 443 19.04 -41.97 -22.82
CA ARG A 443 19.81 -43.09 -23.39
C ARG A 443 20.26 -44.12 -22.34
N LEU A 444 20.64 -43.67 -21.15
CA LEU A 444 21.02 -44.56 -20.05
C LEU A 444 19.82 -45.41 -19.62
N TRP A 445 18.64 -44.80 -19.47
CA TRP A 445 17.42 -45.53 -19.18
C TRP A 445 17.06 -46.55 -20.28
N ASP A 446 17.22 -46.15 -21.54
CA ASP A 446 16.98 -47.03 -22.70
C ASP A 446 17.96 -48.21 -22.77
N LYS A 447 19.22 -48.00 -22.37
CA LYS A 447 20.26 -49.03 -22.30
C LYS A 447 20.01 -50.07 -21.20
N MET A 448 19.33 -49.71 -20.11
CA MET A 448 19.00 -50.62 -19.01
C MET A 448 17.97 -51.67 -19.44
N ASN A 449 18.17 -52.91 -19.02
CA ASN A 449 17.20 -53.98 -19.25
C ASN A 449 16.00 -53.89 -18.28
N HIS A 450 15.00 -54.75 -18.45
CA HIS A 450 13.79 -54.72 -17.62
C HIS A 450 14.08 -54.89 -16.12
N GLU A 451 14.95 -55.84 -15.75
CA GLU A 451 15.32 -56.08 -14.35
C GLU A 451 16.07 -54.87 -13.75
N ASP A 452 16.99 -54.26 -14.51
CA ASP A 452 17.69 -53.04 -14.10
C ASP A 452 16.70 -51.89 -13.84
N ARG A 453 15.70 -51.71 -14.71
CA ARG A 453 14.68 -50.65 -14.57
C ARG A 453 13.74 -50.87 -13.37
N GLU A 454 13.47 -52.12 -13.01
CA GLU A 454 12.66 -52.45 -11.82
C GLU A 454 13.44 -52.25 -10.51
N VAL A 455 14.73 -52.62 -10.48
CA VAL A 455 15.56 -52.52 -9.26
C VAL A 455 16.10 -51.10 -9.03
N PHE A 456 16.45 -50.41 -10.12
CA PHE A 456 17.00 -49.05 -10.11
C PHE A 456 16.10 -48.06 -10.89
N PRO A 457 14.82 -47.87 -10.50
CA PRO A 457 13.93 -46.97 -11.22
C PRO A 457 14.35 -45.51 -11.02
N PHE A 458 14.46 -44.77 -12.11
CA PHE A 458 14.62 -43.31 -12.09
C PHE A 458 13.88 -42.59 -13.23
N CYS A 459 12.97 -43.28 -13.93
CA CYS A 459 12.11 -42.65 -14.93
C CYS A 459 10.96 -41.89 -14.25
N MET A 460 10.76 -40.64 -14.64
CA MET A 460 9.75 -39.74 -14.06
C MET A 460 8.40 -39.81 -14.78
N ASP A 461 8.28 -40.45 -15.93
CA ASP A 461 7.08 -40.42 -16.80
C ASP A 461 5.82 -40.95 -16.09
N GLN A 462 6.00 -41.91 -15.18
CA GLN A 462 4.90 -42.54 -14.44
C GLN A 462 4.69 -41.95 -13.03
N LEU A 463 5.41 -40.88 -12.66
CA LEU A 463 5.29 -40.28 -11.34
C LEU A 463 3.97 -39.53 -11.17
N GLU A 464 3.10 -39.99 -10.29
CA GLU A 464 1.88 -39.26 -9.90
C GLU A 464 2.19 -38.13 -8.90
N TRP A 465 2.37 -36.91 -9.41
CA TRP A 465 2.70 -35.72 -8.60
C TRP A 465 1.80 -35.51 -7.39
N ARG A 466 0.48 -35.71 -7.52
CA ARG A 466 -0.47 -35.50 -6.43
C ARG A 466 -0.23 -36.45 -5.26
N ASN A 467 -0.10 -37.74 -5.57
CA ASN A 467 0.15 -38.78 -4.58
C ASN A 467 1.52 -38.59 -3.94
N PHE A 468 2.53 -38.27 -4.75
CA PHE A 468 3.88 -37.99 -4.31
C PHE A 468 3.94 -36.81 -3.34
N VAL A 469 3.41 -35.64 -3.71
CA VAL A 469 3.35 -34.45 -2.85
C VAL A 469 2.62 -34.74 -1.54
N GLN A 470 1.49 -35.46 -1.59
CA GLN A 470 0.73 -35.81 -0.39
C GLN A 470 1.55 -36.67 0.57
N LYS A 471 2.17 -37.74 0.08
CA LYS A 471 3.03 -38.62 0.87
C LYS A 471 4.23 -37.88 1.47
N CYS A 472 4.90 -37.04 0.67
CA CYS A 472 5.99 -36.19 1.17
C CYS A 472 5.56 -35.26 2.30
N LEU A 473 4.38 -34.63 2.20
CA LEU A 473 3.91 -33.70 3.24
C LEU A 473 3.43 -34.41 4.51
N ILE A 474 2.83 -35.60 4.37
CA ILE A 474 2.48 -36.46 5.51
C ILE A 474 3.76 -36.95 6.22
N ALA A 475 4.74 -37.41 5.46
CA ALA A 475 6.04 -37.79 5.99
C ALA A 475 6.74 -36.60 6.67
N ALA A 476 6.70 -35.41 6.07
CA ALA A 476 7.26 -34.20 6.67
C ALA A 476 6.59 -33.86 8.01
N ARG A 477 5.26 -34.03 8.12
CA ARG A 477 4.57 -33.86 9.40
C ARG A 477 5.12 -34.79 10.49
N VAL A 478 5.27 -36.07 10.17
CA VAL A 478 5.64 -37.10 11.15
C VAL A 478 7.13 -37.05 11.48
N HIS A 479 8.01 -37.07 10.46
CA HIS A 479 9.45 -37.20 10.66
C HIS A 479 10.13 -35.86 10.91
N THR A 480 9.62 -34.80 10.30
CA THR A 480 10.28 -33.49 10.31
C THR A 480 9.73 -32.58 11.39
N ILE A 481 8.41 -32.39 11.42
CA ILE A 481 7.74 -31.59 12.45
C ILE A 481 7.61 -32.34 13.77
N LYS A 482 7.70 -33.68 13.73
CA LYS A 482 7.48 -34.56 14.89
C LYS A 482 6.07 -34.41 15.46
N ASP A 483 5.09 -34.20 14.58
CA ASP A 483 3.66 -34.13 14.93
C ASP A 483 2.95 -35.42 14.50
N PRO A 484 2.77 -36.40 15.42
CA PRO A 484 2.27 -37.73 15.06
C PRO A 484 0.82 -37.70 14.57
N LEU A 485 0.44 -38.66 13.73
CA LEU A 485 -0.85 -38.65 13.02
C LEU A 485 -2.08 -38.71 13.95
N HIS A 486 -1.95 -39.25 15.16
CA HIS A 486 -3.07 -39.29 16.12
C HIS A 486 -3.49 -37.89 16.61
N THR A 487 -2.66 -36.84 16.44
CA THR A 487 -3.03 -35.46 16.79
C THR A 487 -3.91 -34.79 15.73
N LEU A 488 -4.09 -35.42 14.56
CA LEU A 488 -4.79 -34.85 13.42
C LEU A 488 -6.23 -34.37 13.74
N PRO A 489 -7.06 -35.10 14.53
CA PRO A 489 -8.38 -34.60 14.92
C PRO A 489 -8.32 -33.28 15.70
N LYS A 490 -7.35 -33.15 16.63
CA LYS A 490 -7.12 -31.94 17.41
C LYS A 490 -6.64 -30.80 16.51
N ALA A 491 -5.73 -31.10 15.59
CA ALA A 491 -5.22 -30.12 14.64
C ALA A 491 -6.29 -29.59 13.68
N LYS A 492 -7.21 -30.44 13.20
CA LYS A 492 -8.36 -30.02 12.38
C LYS A 492 -9.27 -29.02 13.11
N ARG A 493 -9.58 -29.27 14.40
CA ARG A 493 -10.36 -28.33 15.22
C ARG A 493 -9.66 -26.98 15.36
N ARG A 494 -8.34 -27.00 15.63
CA ARG A 494 -7.52 -25.77 15.71
C ARG A 494 -7.48 -25.02 14.38
N HIS A 495 -7.37 -25.72 13.26
CA HIS A 495 -7.34 -25.11 11.93
C HIS A 495 -8.64 -24.35 11.62
N VAL A 496 -9.80 -24.93 11.94
CA VAL A 496 -11.10 -24.24 11.81
C VAL A 496 -11.14 -22.97 12.66
N PHE A 497 -10.69 -23.04 13.92
CA PHE A 497 -10.61 -21.88 14.80
C PHE A 497 -9.72 -20.76 14.24
N LEU A 498 -8.53 -21.11 13.71
CA LEU A 498 -7.63 -20.16 13.07
C LEU A 498 -8.25 -19.54 11.81
N GLY A 499 -9.05 -20.30 11.07
CA GLY A 499 -9.82 -19.80 9.92
C GLY A 499 -10.86 -18.76 10.34
N VAL A 500 -11.66 -19.05 11.37
CA VAL A 500 -12.63 -18.08 11.93
C VAL A 500 -11.93 -16.81 12.39
N LEU A 501 -10.81 -16.92 13.11
CA LEU A 501 -10.03 -15.78 13.57
C LEU A 501 -9.51 -14.93 12.39
N HIS A 502 -9.00 -15.58 11.34
CA HIS A 502 -8.48 -14.90 10.15
C HIS A 502 -9.57 -14.10 9.42
N TYR A 503 -10.70 -14.74 9.10
CA TYR A 503 -11.80 -14.05 8.42
C TYR A 503 -12.43 -12.95 9.29
N SER A 504 -12.52 -13.15 10.61
CA SER A 504 -12.99 -12.10 11.53
C SER A 504 -12.06 -10.89 11.54
N THR A 505 -10.75 -11.11 11.51
CA THR A 505 -9.75 -10.03 11.45
C THR A 505 -9.86 -9.24 10.15
N ILE A 506 -10.08 -9.91 9.02
CA ILE A 506 -10.33 -9.26 7.72
C ILE A 506 -11.57 -8.38 7.79
N VAL A 507 -12.69 -8.89 8.32
CA VAL A 507 -13.93 -8.10 8.47
C VAL A 507 -13.70 -6.87 9.35
N VAL A 508 -13.01 -7.00 10.49
CA VAL A 508 -12.69 -5.86 11.35
C VAL A 508 -11.84 -4.82 10.64
N LEU A 509 -10.81 -5.24 9.88
CA LEU A 509 -9.97 -4.32 9.11
C LEU A 509 -10.79 -3.58 8.05
N VAL A 510 -11.68 -4.28 7.33
CA VAL A 510 -12.59 -3.66 6.35
C VAL A 510 -13.52 -2.65 7.02
N VAL A 511 -14.06 -2.97 8.20
CA VAL A 511 -14.93 -2.05 8.97
C VAL A 511 -14.15 -0.84 9.49
N LEU A 512 -12.90 -1.00 9.91
CA LEU A 512 -12.05 0.11 10.35
C LEU A 512 -11.65 1.02 9.18
N VAL A 513 -11.34 0.45 8.02
CA VAL A 513 -11.10 1.21 6.79
C VAL A 513 -12.38 1.93 6.35
N TYR A 514 -13.53 1.27 6.41
CA TYR A 514 -14.84 1.88 6.17
C TYR A 514 -15.07 3.07 7.10
N LYS A 515 -14.93 2.89 8.42
CA LYS A 515 -15.09 3.98 9.40
C LYS A 515 -14.09 5.12 9.25
N PHE A 516 -12.87 4.85 8.79
CA PHE A 516 -11.87 5.88 8.51
C PHE A 516 -12.24 6.70 7.26
N ILE A 517 -12.94 6.10 6.30
CA ILE A 517 -13.46 6.78 5.10
C ILE A 517 -14.73 7.61 5.43
N CYS A 518 -15.47 7.27 6.50
CA CYS A 518 -16.78 7.83 6.86
C CYS A 518 -16.80 9.23 7.53
N HIS A 519 -15.77 10.08 7.43
CA HIS A 519 -15.86 11.45 8.01
C HIS A 519 -16.97 12.31 7.37
N LEU A 520 -17.51 11.90 6.22
CA LEU A 520 -18.63 12.56 5.53
C LEU A 520 -20.02 12.10 6.04
N GLN A 521 -20.09 11.20 7.01
CA GLN A 521 -21.34 10.70 7.61
C GLN A 521 -21.54 11.31 9.01
N GLY A 522 -22.08 12.54 9.07
CA GLY A 522 -22.25 13.30 10.33
C GLY A 522 -23.67 13.34 10.90
N GLY A 523 -24.72 13.09 10.09
CA GLY A 523 -26.11 13.20 10.52
C GLY A 523 -27.12 12.63 9.54
N ARG A 524 -28.35 13.19 9.48
CA ARG A 524 -29.44 12.68 8.63
C ARG A 524 -29.14 12.76 7.12
N VAL A 525 -28.30 13.71 6.72
CA VAL A 525 -27.86 13.90 5.33
C VAL A 525 -26.50 13.25 5.13
N ASP A 526 -26.46 12.13 4.41
CA ASP A 526 -25.20 11.45 4.08
C ASP A 526 -24.51 12.14 2.90
N ILE A 527 -23.52 13.00 3.18
CA ILE A 527 -22.73 13.73 2.17
C ILE A 527 -21.85 12.79 1.32
N SER A 528 -21.54 11.58 1.81
CA SER A 528 -20.76 10.61 1.02
C SER A 528 -21.47 10.16 -0.26
N LEU A 529 -22.81 10.31 -0.33
CA LEU A 529 -23.60 10.05 -1.54
C LEU A 529 -23.25 11.01 -2.67
N ILE A 530 -22.98 12.29 -2.36
CA ILE A 530 -22.53 13.29 -3.33
C ILE A 530 -21.16 12.88 -3.89
N GLN A 531 -20.23 12.56 -2.98
CA GLN A 531 -18.89 12.12 -3.34
C GLN A 531 -18.92 10.88 -4.25
N THR A 532 -19.72 9.87 -3.87
CA THR A 532 -19.83 8.60 -4.58
C THR A 532 -20.49 8.77 -5.94
N SER A 533 -21.53 9.60 -6.04
CA SER A 533 -22.18 9.93 -7.32
C SER A 533 -21.20 10.57 -8.30
N ALA A 534 -20.47 11.60 -7.87
CA ALA A 534 -19.48 12.27 -8.71
C ALA A 534 -18.32 11.34 -9.08
N ARG A 535 -17.77 10.58 -8.12
CA ARG A 535 -16.69 9.61 -8.36
C ARG A 535 -17.08 8.57 -9.40
N THR A 536 -18.29 8.01 -9.27
CA THR A 536 -18.81 7.02 -10.23
C THR A 536 -18.97 7.63 -11.61
N ASN A 537 -19.46 8.86 -11.72
CA ASN A 537 -19.57 9.55 -13.01
C ASN A 537 -18.21 9.78 -13.65
N LEU A 538 -17.21 10.22 -12.89
CA LEU A 538 -15.84 10.41 -13.37
C LEU A 538 -15.22 9.10 -13.87
N ILE A 539 -15.33 8.03 -13.08
CA ILE A 539 -14.80 6.71 -13.45
C ILE A 539 -15.44 6.22 -14.74
N ASN A 540 -16.77 6.29 -14.87
CA ASN A 540 -17.48 5.90 -16.08
C ASN A 540 -17.02 6.68 -17.32
N LEU A 541 -16.68 7.97 -17.17
CA LEU A 541 -16.13 8.77 -18.27
C LEU A 541 -14.70 8.33 -18.63
N LEU A 542 -13.86 8.03 -17.64
CA LEU A 542 -12.50 7.54 -17.86
C LEU A 542 -12.48 6.16 -18.52
N GLU A 543 -13.39 5.27 -18.15
CA GLU A 543 -13.50 3.91 -18.73
C GLU A 543 -13.88 3.91 -20.22
N ARG A 544 -14.52 4.97 -20.70
CA ARG A 544 -14.80 5.16 -22.15
C ARG A 544 -13.53 5.42 -22.98
N CYS A 545 -12.43 5.79 -22.34
CA CYS A 545 -11.13 6.02 -22.99
C CYS A 545 -10.17 4.85 -22.67
N GLN A 546 -10.22 3.74 -23.42
CA GLN A 546 -9.44 2.54 -23.07
C GLN A 546 -7.94 2.69 -23.39
N GLY A 547 -7.08 2.49 -22.37
CA GLY A 547 -5.62 2.60 -22.51
C GLY A 547 -5.00 3.70 -21.63
N PRO A 548 -3.70 4.00 -21.80
CA PRO A 548 -2.98 4.99 -21.01
C PRO A 548 -3.46 6.42 -21.33
N LYS A 549 -3.71 7.20 -20.27
CA LYS A 549 -4.32 8.54 -20.34
C LYS A 549 -3.44 9.57 -19.64
N ALA A 550 -3.42 10.79 -20.17
CA ALA A 550 -3.03 11.99 -19.44
C ALA A 550 -4.26 12.87 -19.19
N ILE A 551 -4.41 13.38 -17.97
CA ILE A 551 -5.45 14.38 -17.65
C ILE A 551 -4.83 15.77 -17.62
N VAL A 552 -5.48 16.72 -18.27
CA VAL A 552 -5.13 18.13 -18.25
C VAL A 552 -6.22 18.88 -17.49
N TRP A 553 -5.86 19.42 -16.33
CA TRP A 553 -6.77 20.04 -15.38
C TRP A 553 -6.85 21.54 -15.55
N ASP A 554 -8.05 22.08 -15.69
CA ASP A 554 -8.33 23.44 -15.27
C ASP A 554 -7.84 23.65 -13.82
N ASN A 555 -7.04 24.70 -13.59
CA ASN A 555 -6.45 24.99 -12.28
C ASN A 555 -7.51 25.15 -11.18
N SER A 556 -8.72 25.62 -11.52
CA SER A 556 -9.84 25.77 -10.59
C SER A 556 -10.50 24.44 -10.19
N LEU A 557 -10.22 23.34 -10.88
CA LEU A 557 -10.85 22.04 -10.65
C LEU A 557 -9.90 20.99 -10.04
N ALA A 558 -8.58 21.12 -10.22
CA ALA A 558 -7.62 20.13 -9.74
C ALA A 558 -7.75 19.88 -8.22
N GLY A 559 -7.86 20.96 -7.43
CA GLY A 559 -8.06 20.89 -5.99
C GLY A 559 -9.43 20.30 -5.60
N PRO A 560 -10.56 20.90 -6.04
CA PRO A 560 -11.89 20.39 -5.69
C PRO A 560 -12.14 18.93 -6.09
N VAL A 561 -11.67 18.50 -7.27
CA VAL A 561 -11.83 17.10 -7.71
C VAL A 561 -10.99 16.13 -6.87
N GLY A 562 -9.92 16.61 -6.23
CA GLY A 562 -9.17 15.84 -5.23
C GLY A 562 -10.02 15.39 -4.03
N LEU A 563 -11.09 16.12 -3.70
CA LEU A 563 -12.07 15.73 -2.67
C LEU A 563 -12.98 14.59 -3.14
N ILE A 564 -13.05 14.33 -4.46
CA ILE A 564 -13.86 13.26 -5.06
C ILE A 564 -13.00 12.03 -5.32
N ALA A 565 -11.86 12.19 -6.00
CA ALA A 565 -10.98 11.09 -6.40
C ALA A 565 -9.52 11.49 -6.28
N GLN A 566 -8.79 10.81 -5.39
CA GLN A 566 -7.34 10.97 -5.28
C GLN A 566 -6.62 10.29 -6.45
N TYR A 567 -5.35 10.65 -6.66
CA TYR A 567 -4.52 10.10 -7.73
C TYR A 567 -4.45 8.57 -7.73
N ALA A 568 -4.48 7.92 -6.55
CA ALA A 568 -4.50 6.46 -6.45
C ALA A 568 -5.66 5.84 -7.24
N VAL A 569 -6.88 6.41 -7.10
CA VAL A 569 -8.08 5.97 -7.83
C VAL A 569 -7.92 6.23 -9.33
N LEU A 570 -7.44 7.41 -9.72
CA LEU A 570 -7.25 7.75 -11.13
C LEU A 570 -6.24 6.82 -11.82
N ARG A 571 -5.18 6.43 -11.11
CA ARG A 571 -4.13 5.54 -11.60
C ARG A 571 -4.66 4.14 -11.89
N GLU A 572 -5.60 3.63 -11.08
CA GLU A 572 -6.27 2.34 -11.33
C GLU A 572 -6.99 2.32 -12.69
N HIS A 573 -7.49 3.47 -13.14
CA HIS A 573 -8.12 3.64 -14.44
C HIS A 573 -7.15 4.10 -15.54
N SER A 574 -5.87 3.74 -15.43
CA SER A 574 -4.81 3.99 -16.42
C SER A 574 -4.48 5.46 -16.68
N VAL A 575 -4.71 6.35 -15.71
CA VAL A 575 -4.18 7.71 -15.74
C VAL A 575 -2.71 7.68 -15.30
N THR A 576 -1.79 7.99 -16.22
CA THR A 576 -0.34 7.90 -15.97
C THR A 576 0.30 9.25 -15.72
N LYS A 577 -0.32 10.34 -16.20
CA LYS A 577 0.19 11.71 -16.09
C LYS A 577 -0.96 12.70 -15.85
N MET A 578 -0.65 13.78 -15.15
CA MET A 578 -1.58 14.89 -14.91
C MET A 578 -0.85 16.21 -15.10
N PHE A 579 -1.49 17.17 -15.77
CA PHE A 579 -0.91 18.48 -16.06
C PHE A 579 -1.91 19.60 -15.78
N PRO A 580 -1.45 20.80 -15.41
CA PRO A 580 -2.30 21.99 -15.40
C PRO A 580 -2.58 22.47 -16.83
N LEU A 581 -3.79 22.95 -17.08
CA LEU A 581 -4.19 23.58 -18.34
C LEU A 581 -3.59 24.98 -18.40
N ARG A 582 -2.69 25.18 -19.37
CA ARG A 582 -1.97 26.44 -19.59
C ARG A 582 -1.84 26.70 -21.10
N PRO A 583 -1.65 27.95 -21.54
CA PRO A 583 -1.32 28.27 -22.94
C PRO A 583 0.15 27.95 -23.27
N THR A 584 0.63 26.79 -22.85
CA THR A 584 2.00 26.29 -23.08
C THR A 584 1.91 24.86 -23.58
N PRO A 585 2.77 24.41 -24.51
CA PRO A 585 2.71 23.05 -25.02
C PRO A 585 2.76 22.01 -23.89
N LEU A 586 1.99 20.94 -24.02
CA LEU A 586 2.06 19.82 -23.08
C LEU A 586 3.44 19.16 -23.18
N PRO A 587 4.00 18.68 -22.05
CA PRO A 587 5.20 17.85 -22.08
C PRO A 587 4.99 16.62 -22.96
N GLU A 588 6.06 16.14 -23.59
CA GLU A 588 6.02 14.89 -24.36
C GLU A 588 5.57 13.74 -23.46
N THR A 589 4.55 13.02 -23.93
CA THR A 589 3.91 11.95 -23.18
C THR A 589 3.56 10.80 -24.09
N ASP A 590 3.94 9.60 -23.67
CA ASP A 590 3.59 8.34 -24.31
C ASP A 590 2.25 7.85 -23.77
N VAL A 591 1.17 8.48 -24.24
CA VAL A 591 -0.22 8.16 -23.87
C VAL A 591 -1.09 8.10 -25.11
N ALA A 592 -2.12 7.26 -25.08
CA ALA A 592 -3.09 7.15 -26.16
C ALA A 592 -4.16 8.25 -26.09
N HIS A 593 -4.52 8.67 -24.86
CA HIS A 593 -5.60 9.63 -24.61
C HIS A 593 -5.12 10.85 -23.83
N VAL A 594 -5.54 12.04 -24.27
CA VAL A 594 -5.37 13.30 -23.54
C VAL A 594 -6.76 13.85 -23.22
N ILE A 595 -7.06 13.97 -21.93
CA ILE A 595 -8.39 14.34 -21.42
C ILE A 595 -8.30 15.71 -20.75
N PHE A 596 -8.95 16.72 -21.32
CA PHE A 596 -9.11 18.03 -20.73
C PHE A 596 -10.33 18.04 -19.81
N ILE A 597 -10.15 18.27 -18.51
CA ILE A 597 -11.24 18.44 -17.55
C ILE A 597 -11.31 19.90 -17.15
N THR A 598 -12.39 20.59 -17.52
CA THR A 598 -12.42 22.06 -17.52
C THR A 598 -13.83 22.63 -17.30
N ARG A 599 -13.91 23.82 -16.70
CA ARG A 599 -15.16 24.59 -16.65
C ARG A 599 -15.52 25.12 -18.04
N PRO A 600 -16.80 25.36 -18.34
CA PRO A 600 -17.25 25.87 -19.64
C PRO A 600 -16.96 27.38 -19.81
N LYS A 601 -15.68 27.77 -19.81
CA LYS A 601 -15.22 29.14 -20.06
C LYS A 601 -14.54 29.27 -21.41
N LEU A 602 -14.84 30.35 -22.14
CA LEU A 602 -14.34 30.58 -23.50
C LEU A 602 -12.82 30.60 -23.59
N HIS A 603 -12.13 31.32 -22.69
CA HIS A 603 -10.67 31.41 -22.72
C HIS A 603 -9.98 30.07 -22.47
N LEU A 604 -10.61 29.15 -21.71
CA LEU A 604 -10.07 27.80 -21.50
C LEU A 604 -10.14 26.97 -22.78
N MET A 605 -11.12 27.22 -23.66
CA MET A 605 -11.19 26.58 -24.99
C MET A 605 -10.08 27.07 -25.91
N ASP A 606 -9.62 28.31 -25.73
CA ASP A 606 -8.43 28.82 -26.44
C ASP A 606 -7.17 28.08 -25.96
N TYR A 607 -7.04 27.80 -24.66
CA TYR A 607 -5.94 26.98 -24.13
C TYR A 607 -6.00 25.54 -24.61
N VAL A 608 -7.18 24.91 -24.59
CA VAL A 608 -7.38 23.56 -25.15
C VAL A 608 -6.97 23.55 -26.63
N GLY A 609 -7.45 24.52 -27.42
CA GLY A 609 -7.09 24.67 -28.83
C GLY A 609 -5.59 24.79 -29.04
N TYR A 610 -4.91 25.64 -28.27
CA TYR A 610 -3.47 25.81 -28.32
C TYR A 610 -2.71 24.51 -28.03
N ASN A 611 -3.10 23.78 -26.97
CA ASN A 611 -2.45 22.52 -26.59
C ASN A 611 -2.60 21.44 -27.67
N VAL A 612 -3.80 21.30 -28.24
CA VAL A 612 -4.06 20.33 -29.32
C VAL A 612 -3.24 20.68 -30.57
N HIS A 613 -3.17 21.96 -30.95
CA HIS A 613 -2.36 22.41 -32.09
C HIS A 613 -0.87 22.21 -31.88
N ALA A 614 -0.35 22.53 -30.69
CA ALA A 614 1.08 22.39 -30.38
C ALA A 614 1.54 20.91 -30.43
N ASP A 615 0.72 20.01 -29.89
CA ASP A 615 1.01 18.57 -29.87
C ASP A 615 0.81 17.91 -31.25
N SER A 616 -0.03 18.48 -32.13
CA SER A 616 -0.13 18.01 -33.52
C SER A 616 1.11 18.31 -34.38
N LYS A 617 1.98 19.23 -33.93
CA LYS A 617 3.21 19.66 -34.63
C LYS A 617 4.46 18.90 -34.19
N THR A 618 4.41 18.17 -33.08
CA THR A 618 5.55 17.35 -32.62
C THR A 618 5.62 16.05 -33.42
N LYS A 619 6.82 15.67 -33.88
CA LYS A 619 7.07 14.51 -34.76
C LYS A 619 6.93 13.14 -34.04
N SER A 620 6.06 13.03 -33.04
CA SER A 620 5.82 11.77 -32.34
C SER A 620 4.91 10.88 -33.18
N GLY A 621 5.37 9.67 -33.52
CA GLY A 621 4.64 8.71 -34.36
C GLY A 621 3.38 8.10 -33.75
N SER A 622 2.95 8.51 -32.54
CA SER A 622 1.73 8.01 -31.90
C SER A 622 0.54 8.96 -32.10
N LYS A 623 -0.50 8.47 -32.78
CA LYS A 623 -1.75 9.21 -33.00
C LYS A 623 -2.56 9.27 -31.69
N LYS A 624 -2.45 10.38 -30.95
CA LYS A 624 -3.20 10.61 -29.71
C LYS A 624 -4.66 10.97 -29.99
N GLN A 625 -5.56 10.63 -29.06
CA GLN A 625 -6.96 11.05 -29.07
C GLN A 625 -7.20 12.11 -27.99
N TYR A 626 -7.87 13.20 -28.35
CA TYR A 626 -8.19 14.30 -27.44
C TYR A 626 -9.64 14.22 -26.98
N HIS A 627 -9.90 14.51 -25.72
CA HIS A 627 -11.23 14.50 -25.12
C HIS A 627 -11.44 15.73 -24.23
N VAL A 628 -12.65 16.26 -24.16
CA VAL A 628 -13.00 17.41 -23.31
C VAL A 628 -14.19 17.03 -22.41
N PHE A 629 -13.98 17.02 -21.10
CA PHE A 629 -15.03 16.81 -20.11
C PHE A 629 -15.32 18.12 -19.40
N PHE A 630 -16.52 18.66 -19.63
CA PHE A 630 -16.97 19.90 -19.02
C PHE A 630 -17.54 19.66 -17.62
N VAL A 631 -17.17 20.53 -16.67
CA VAL A 631 -17.69 20.50 -15.29
C VAL A 631 -18.54 21.74 -14.99
N PRO A 632 -19.80 21.60 -14.52
CA PRO A 632 -20.59 20.36 -14.49
C PRO A 632 -21.28 20.06 -15.83
N LYS A 633 -21.37 21.04 -16.74
CA LYS A 633 -22.23 21.00 -17.93
C LYS A 633 -21.54 21.57 -19.17
N LYS A 634 -21.91 21.04 -20.35
CA LYS A 634 -21.46 21.57 -21.66
C LYS A 634 -22.02 22.97 -21.89
N SER A 635 -21.25 23.80 -22.61
CA SER A 635 -21.68 25.10 -23.11
C SER A 635 -21.65 25.12 -24.64
N LEU A 636 -22.73 25.59 -25.25
CA LEU A 636 -22.81 25.76 -26.69
C LEU A 636 -21.74 26.72 -27.20
N LEU A 637 -21.51 27.83 -26.48
CA LEU A 637 -20.50 28.82 -26.83
C LEU A 637 -19.08 28.24 -26.79
N CYS A 638 -18.78 27.36 -25.83
CA CYS A 638 -17.48 26.68 -25.76
C CYS A 638 -17.29 25.69 -26.92
N MET A 639 -18.34 24.97 -27.31
CA MET A 639 -18.28 24.06 -28.47
C MET A 639 -18.07 24.85 -29.77
N GLU A 640 -18.77 25.97 -29.96
CA GLU A 640 -18.52 26.86 -31.10
C GLU A 640 -17.12 27.46 -31.07
N ARG A 641 -16.58 27.80 -29.89
CA ARG A 641 -15.19 28.28 -29.77
C ARG A 641 -14.17 27.21 -30.17
N LEU A 642 -14.37 25.95 -29.77
CA LEU A 642 -13.50 24.85 -30.21
C LEU A 642 -13.58 24.63 -31.73
N LYS A 643 -14.75 24.83 -32.35
CA LYS A 643 -14.91 24.78 -33.82
C LYS A 643 -14.17 25.91 -34.49
N HIS A 644 -14.33 27.14 -33.99
CA HIS A 644 -13.63 28.32 -34.49
C HIS A 644 -12.11 28.18 -34.37
N ASN A 645 -11.62 27.57 -33.29
CA ASN A 645 -10.20 27.28 -33.10
C ASN A 645 -9.70 26.13 -34.01
N GLY A 646 -10.56 25.50 -34.81
CA GLY A 646 -10.22 24.44 -35.75
C GLY A 646 -9.89 23.09 -35.13
N VAL A 647 -10.15 22.89 -33.83
CA VAL A 647 -9.77 21.67 -33.10
C VAL A 647 -10.94 20.74 -32.81
N PHE A 648 -12.18 21.18 -32.97
CA PHE A 648 -13.37 20.39 -32.62
C PHE A 648 -13.40 19.02 -33.33
N GLY A 649 -12.99 18.95 -34.59
CA GLY A 649 -12.90 17.68 -35.33
C GLY A 649 -11.80 16.73 -34.85
N SER A 650 -10.81 17.25 -34.10
CA SER A 650 -9.73 16.47 -33.49
C SER A 650 -10.07 15.96 -32.08
N VAL A 651 -11.18 16.42 -31.49
CA VAL A 651 -11.66 15.99 -30.17
C VAL A 651 -12.64 14.83 -30.34
N SER A 652 -12.27 13.64 -29.88
CA SER A 652 -13.05 12.41 -30.03
C SER A 652 -14.27 12.37 -29.12
N LEU A 653 -14.17 12.83 -27.88
CA LEU A 653 -15.28 12.86 -26.93
C LEU A 653 -15.42 14.25 -26.30
N VAL A 654 -16.61 14.80 -26.35
CA VAL A 654 -17.00 16.00 -25.59
C VAL A 654 -18.10 15.59 -24.64
N GLU A 655 -17.83 15.53 -23.33
CA GLU A 655 -18.75 15.00 -22.31
C GLU A 655 -18.98 15.92 -21.12
N GLU A 656 -20.01 15.61 -20.33
CA GLU A 656 -20.33 16.29 -19.07
C GLU A 656 -19.85 15.45 -17.90
N PHE A 657 -18.93 15.97 -17.10
CA PHE A 657 -18.63 15.42 -15.79
C PHE A 657 -19.55 16.10 -14.76
N ARG A 658 -20.62 15.39 -14.40
CA ARG A 658 -21.68 15.89 -13.51
C ARG A 658 -21.22 15.90 -12.06
N CYS A 659 -20.62 17.02 -11.69
CA CYS A 659 -20.13 17.29 -10.34
C CYS A 659 -20.49 18.73 -9.97
N GLU A 660 -21.70 18.92 -9.43
CA GLU A 660 -22.25 20.21 -9.06
C GLU A 660 -21.73 20.72 -7.71
N LEU A 661 -21.46 19.80 -6.78
CA LEU A 661 -21.06 20.10 -5.40
C LEU A 661 -19.88 19.21 -4.97
N PHE A 662 -18.91 19.82 -4.30
CA PHE A 662 -17.75 19.17 -3.71
C PHE A 662 -17.95 19.03 -2.19
N PRO A 663 -17.75 17.83 -1.62
CA PRO A 663 -17.92 17.58 -0.19
C PRO A 663 -16.66 18.00 0.58
N PHE A 664 -16.78 19.02 1.42
CA PHE A 664 -15.68 19.52 2.25
C PHE A 664 -15.66 18.86 3.64
N ASP A 665 -16.84 18.60 4.19
CA ASP A 665 -17.03 17.92 5.46
C ASP A 665 -18.41 17.22 5.50
N SER A 666 -18.73 16.57 6.60
CA SER A 666 -20.02 15.93 6.90
C SER A 666 -21.23 16.86 6.82
N ASP A 667 -21.03 18.16 6.94
CA ASP A 667 -22.08 19.18 6.98
C ASP A 667 -21.84 20.33 5.97
N VAL A 668 -20.77 20.27 5.16
CA VAL A 668 -20.40 21.37 4.24
C VAL A 668 -20.16 20.86 2.81
N VAL A 669 -20.87 21.48 1.87
CA VAL A 669 -20.68 21.28 0.42
C VAL A 669 -20.51 22.61 -0.31
N SER A 670 -19.64 22.66 -1.32
CA SER A 670 -19.35 23.88 -2.07
C SER A 670 -19.32 23.63 -3.58
N MET A 671 -19.80 24.57 -4.40
CA MET A 671 -19.62 24.54 -5.86
C MET A 671 -18.20 24.95 -6.27
N GLU A 672 -17.45 25.61 -5.38
CA GLU A 672 -16.11 26.16 -5.60
C GLU A 672 -16.02 27.18 -6.76
N ILE A 673 -17.04 28.02 -6.93
CA ILE A 673 -17.12 29.07 -7.96
C ILE A 673 -17.02 30.45 -7.29
N SER A 674 -15.86 31.09 -7.38
CA SER A 674 -15.59 32.40 -6.75
C SER A 674 -16.29 33.57 -7.43
N GLU A 675 -16.65 33.42 -8.70
CA GLU A 675 -17.10 34.52 -9.55
C GLU A 675 -18.61 34.80 -9.42
N VAL A 676 -19.37 33.95 -8.72
CA VAL A 676 -20.85 34.03 -8.71
C VAL A 676 -21.35 35.41 -8.28
N PHE A 677 -20.77 35.99 -7.23
CA PHE A 677 -21.17 37.32 -6.75
C PHE A 677 -20.83 38.42 -7.77
N ARG A 678 -19.61 38.38 -8.34
CA ARG A 678 -19.14 39.35 -9.34
C ARG A 678 -19.97 39.26 -10.62
N GLU A 679 -20.05 38.08 -11.23
CA GLU A 679 -20.72 37.89 -12.52
C GLU A 679 -22.20 38.28 -12.44
N TYR A 680 -22.91 37.91 -11.37
CA TYR A 680 -24.31 38.29 -11.20
C TYR A 680 -24.49 39.78 -10.93
N THR A 681 -23.75 40.34 -9.97
CA THR A 681 -24.02 41.71 -9.47
C THR A 681 -23.36 42.79 -10.32
N LEU A 682 -22.17 42.53 -10.85
CA LEU A 682 -21.38 43.49 -11.61
C LEU A 682 -21.57 43.34 -13.13
N GLU A 683 -21.66 42.11 -13.62
CA GLU A 683 -21.66 41.79 -15.06
C GLU A 683 -23.06 41.44 -15.58
N ASN A 684 -24.05 41.28 -14.68
CA ASN A 684 -25.42 40.86 -14.98
C ASN A 684 -25.50 39.50 -15.69
N ASP A 685 -24.58 38.57 -15.38
CA ASP A 685 -24.58 37.20 -15.89
C ASP A 685 -25.22 36.23 -14.87
N PRO A 686 -26.41 35.66 -15.15
CA PRO A 686 -27.09 34.73 -14.26
C PRO A 686 -26.64 33.26 -14.44
N THR A 687 -25.60 32.98 -15.23
CA THR A 687 -25.15 31.62 -15.58
C THR A 687 -24.98 30.73 -14.35
N TYR A 688 -24.32 31.23 -13.31
CA TYR A 688 -24.11 30.44 -12.10
C TYR A 688 -25.34 30.32 -11.22
N LEU A 689 -26.32 31.23 -11.30
CA LEU A 689 -27.61 31.02 -10.60
C LEU A 689 -28.37 29.82 -11.17
N TYR A 690 -28.29 29.61 -12.49
CA TYR A 690 -28.80 28.40 -13.11
C TYR A 690 -28.06 27.15 -12.62
N GLN A 691 -26.72 27.19 -12.49
CA GLN A 691 -25.96 26.06 -11.96
C GLN A 691 -26.28 25.79 -10.47
N THR A 692 -26.49 26.83 -9.66
CA THR A 692 -26.96 26.71 -8.28
C THR A 692 -28.32 26.04 -8.23
N ALA A 693 -29.26 26.41 -9.10
CA ALA A 693 -30.55 25.74 -9.21
C ALA A 693 -30.41 24.26 -9.61
N GLN A 694 -29.49 23.93 -10.51
CA GLN A 694 -29.18 22.53 -10.85
C GLN A 694 -28.61 21.75 -9.66
N ALA A 695 -27.74 22.37 -8.85
CA ALA A 695 -27.20 21.77 -7.64
C ALA A 695 -28.32 21.45 -6.62
N ILE A 696 -29.29 22.35 -6.43
CA ILE A 696 -30.45 22.10 -5.55
C ILE A 696 -31.32 20.95 -6.10
N VAL A 697 -31.59 20.93 -7.41
CA VAL A 697 -32.34 19.82 -8.05
C VAL A 697 -31.57 18.49 -7.92
N PHE A 698 -30.25 18.52 -7.95
CA PHE A 698 -29.40 17.35 -7.70
C PHE A 698 -29.51 16.88 -6.25
N LEU A 699 -29.47 17.78 -5.27
CA LEU A 699 -29.69 17.44 -3.86
C LEU A 699 -31.08 16.82 -3.64
N GLN A 700 -32.13 17.39 -4.23
CA GLN A 700 -33.48 16.81 -4.14
C GLN A 700 -33.59 15.41 -4.77
N LYS A 701 -32.79 15.13 -5.80
CA LYS A 701 -32.72 13.79 -6.41
C LYS A 701 -32.07 12.77 -5.47
N LEU A 702 -31.07 13.18 -4.69
CA LEU A 702 -30.39 12.29 -3.74
C LEU A 702 -31.19 12.11 -2.44
N TYR A 703 -31.75 13.20 -1.92
CA TYR A 703 -32.27 13.28 -0.55
C TYR A 703 -33.80 13.46 -0.46
N GLY A 704 -34.51 13.50 -1.58
CA GLY A 704 -35.96 13.70 -1.63
C GLY A 704 -36.39 15.18 -1.78
N PRO A 705 -37.69 15.44 -2.01
CA PRO A 705 -38.20 16.80 -2.20
C PRO A 705 -38.14 17.61 -0.91
N ILE A 706 -37.78 18.91 -1.01
CA ILE A 706 -37.68 19.81 0.15
C ILE A 706 -39.06 20.44 0.45
N PRO A 707 -39.65 20.20 1.64
CA PRO A 707 -41.02 20.64 1.96
C PRO A 707 -41.21 22.14 2.25
N ARG A 708 -40.16 22.86 2.67
CA ARG A 708 -40.27 24.26 3.12
C ARG A 708 -39.10 25.09 2.63
N VAL A 709 -39.39 26.28 2.11
CA VAL A 709 -38.40 27.16 1.49
C VAL A 709 -38.47 28.54 2.08
N TRP A 710 -37.30 29.01 2.51
CA TRP A 710 -37.05 30.36 2.96
C TRP A 710 -35.95 30.98 2.11
N GLY A 711 -35.90 32.30 2.06
CA GLY A 711 -34.76 32.95 1.43
C GLY A 711 -34.86 34.44 1.34
N LYS A 712 -33.70 35.08 1.20
CA LYS A 712 -33.60 36.53 1.19
C LYS A 712 -32.61 36.96 0.11
N GLY A 713 -33.04 37.91 -0.71
CA GLY A 713 -32.25 38.51 -1.78
C GLY A 713 -32.70 38.15 -3.19
N ALA A 714 -32.18 38.90 -4.18
CA ALA A 714 -32.60 38.78 -5.58
C ALA A 714 -32.11 37.47 -6.20
N ALA A 715 -30.85 37.10 -5.93
CA ALA A 715 -30.29 35.84 -6.41
C ALA A 715 -31.04 34.64 -5.82
N ALA A 716 -31.38 34.69 -4.52
CA ALA A 716 -32.16 33.65 -3.85
C ALA A 716 -33.53 33.43 -4.52
N ARG A 717 -34.26 34.51 -4.80
CA ARG A 717 -35.55 34.45 -5.53
C ARG A 717 -35.39 33.81 -6.91
N GLN A 718 -34.43 34.28 -7.69
CA GLN A 718 -34.20 33.80 -9.04
C GLN A 718 -33.77 32.33 -9.08
N VAL A 719 -32.90 31.91 -8.16
CA VAL A 719 -32.49 30.50 -8.03
C VAL A 719 -33.71 29.62 -7.76
N TRP A 720 -34.59 30.01 -6.82
CA TRP A 720 -35.76 29.20 -6.49
C TRP A 720 -36.79 29.11 -7.63
N GLU A 721 -36.99 30.20 -8.38
CA GLU A 721 -37.81 30.20 -9.59
C GLU A 721 -37.25 29.24 -10.66
N LEU A 722 -35.92 29.21 -10.83
CA LEU A 722 -35.24 28.28 -11.74
C LEU A 722 -35.37 26.82 -11.27
N VAL A 723 -35.25 26.54 -9.97
CA VAL A 723 -35.50 25.20 -9.40
C VAL A 723 -36.91 24.73 -9.73
N THR A 724 -37.90 25.59 -9.48
CA THR A 724 -39.32 25.30 -9.75
C THR A 724 -39.55 25.02 -11.24
N ARG A 725 -38.94 25.81 -12.13
CA ARG A 725 -39.03 25.61 -13.58
C ARG A 725 -38.40 24.28 -14.01
N LEU A 726 -37.18 23.98 -13.55
CA LEU A 726 -36.46 22.74 -13.87
C LEU A 726 -37.22 21.48 -13.43
N GLN A 727 -37.93 21.55 -12.30
CA GLN A 727 -38.78 20.46 -11.82
C GLN A 727 -40.02 20.24 -12.71
N ARG A 728 -40.69 21.32 -13.13
CA ARG A 728 -41.85 21.25 -14.03
C ARG A 728 -41.49 20.64 -15.40
N GLU A 729 -40.35 21.04 -15.96
CA GLU A 729 -39.85 20.51 -17.24
C GLU A 729 -39.60 19.00 -17.18
N LYS A 730 -39.09 18.50 -16.05
CA LYS A 730 -38.85 17.06 -15.84
C LYS A 730 -40.15 16.26 -15.70
N ASN A 731 -41.14 16.77 -14.99
CA ASN A 731 -42.41 16.07 -14.77
C ASN A 731 -43.24 15.90 -16.06
N ASN A 732 -43.00 16.74 -17.09
CA ASN A 732 -43.62 16.60 -18.41
C ASN A 732 -43.00 15.49 -19.28
N THR A 733 -41.89 14.89 -18.87
CA THR A 733 -41.35 13.68 -19.52
C THR A 733 -41.93 12.46 -18.81
N ASN A 734 -42.59 11.55 -19.55
CA ASN A 734 -43.29 10.34 -19.05
C ASN A 734 -42.37 9.29 -18.38
N ALA A 735 -41.50 9.69 -17.45
CA ALA A 735 -40.67 8.81 -16.64
C ALA A 735 -41.40 8.49 -15.33
N PRO A 736 -41.41 7.23 -14.86
CA PRO A 736 -42.09 6.85 -13.62
C PRO A 736 -41.50 7.62 -12.45
N SER A 737 -42.33 8.42 -11.79
CA SER A 737 -41.93 9.22 -10.64
C SER A 737 -41.59 8.28 -9.47
N ARG A 738 -40.32 8.25 -9.06
CA ARG A 738 -39.91 7.63 -7.78
C ARG A 738 -40.38 8.52 -6.62
N THR A 739 -41.68 8.61 -6.40
CA THR A 739 -42.32 9.50 -5.41
C THR A 739 -42.50 8.88 -4.02
N ASN A 740 -41.81 7.77 -3.71
CA ASN A 740 -41.88 7.12 -2.40
C ASN A 740 -40.65 7.38 -1.51
N GLN A 741 -39.81 8.37 -1.84
CA GLN A 741 -38.60 8.65 -1.06
C GLN A 741 -38.89 9.69 0.02
N THR A 742 -38.63 9.34 1.28
CA THR A 742 -38.72 10.25 2.44
C THR A 742 -37.68 11.35 2.35
N SER A 743 -38.05 12.60 2.68
CA SER A 743 -37.10 13.72 2.65
C SER A 743 -36.10 13.63 3.80
N ALA A 744 -34.81 13.71 3.48
CA ALA A 744 -33.77 13.89 4.50
C ALA A 744 -33.55 15.37 4.86
N ILE A 745 -34.05 16.31 4.05
CA ILE A 745 -33.92 17.75 4.25
C ILE A 745 -35.31 18.35 4.48
N ASP A 746 -35.54 18.90 5.66
CA ASP A 746 -36.87 19.37 6.05
C ASP A 746 -37.13 20.80 5.54
N GLN A 747 -36.11 21.66 5.52
CA GLN A 747 -36.21 23.02 5.01
C GLN A 747 -34.95 23.45 4.27
N ILE A 748 -35.08 24.37 3.32
CA ILE A 748 -33.97 25.10 2.69
C ILE A 748 -34.08 26.60 2.96
N LEU A 749 -32.95 27.23 3.28
CA LEU A 749 -32.81 28.67 3.43
C LEU A 749 -31.80 29.18 2.40
N LEU A 750 -32.26 29.98 1.45
CA LEU A 750 -31.42 30.60 0.42
C LEU A 750 -30.98 32.01 0.84
N ILE A 751 -29.69 32.25 1.01
CA ILE A 751 -29.15 33.56 1.41
C ILE A 751 -28.30 34.12 0.26
N ASP A 752 -28.73 35.24 -0.31
CA ASP A 752 -27.93 36.03 -1.24
C ASP A 752 -26.86 36.81 -0.47
N ARG A 753 -25.60 36.74 -0.88
CA ARG A 753 -24.48 37.41 -0.21
C ARG A 753 -24.67 38.93 -0.12
N SER A 754 -25.40 39.54 -1.06
CA SER A 754 -25.70 40.98 -1.03
C SER A 754 -26.53 41.41 0.19
N VAL A 755 -27.21 40.47 0.86
CA VAL A 755 -27.98 40.70 2.09
C VAL A 755 -27.08 41.00 3.28
N ASP A 756 -25.89 40.40 3.30
CA ASP A 756 -24.93 40.57 4.38
C ASP A 756 -23.51 40.67 3.81
N LEU A 757 -23.13 41.89 3.46
CA LEU A 757 -21.78 42.21 3.00
C LEU A 757 -20.81 42.52 4.15
N ILE A 758 -21.30 42.59 5.39
CA ILE A 758 -20.49 42.93 6.56
C ILE A 758 -19.68 41.72 7.01
N THR A 759 -20.34 40.56 7.15
CA THR A 759 -19.71 39.33 7.67
C THR A 759 -18.43 38.94 6.93
N PRO A 760 -18.37 38.93 5.57
CA PRO A 760 -17.12 38.61 4.88
C PRO A 760 -16.01 39.64 5.12
N LEU A 761 -16.34 40.91 5.40
CA LEU A 761 -15.37 41.96 5.63
C LEU A 761 -14.84 41.99 7.08
N ALA A 762 -15.57 41.45 8.05
CA ALA A 762 -15.10 41.33 9.41
C ALA A 762 -14.04 40.22 9.54
N THR A 763 -12.95 40.49 10.25
CA THR A 763 -11.90 39.49 10.51
C THR A 763 -12.48 38.31 11.30
N GLN A 764 -12.31 37.10 10.77
CA GLN A 764 -12.78 35.88 11.42
C GLN A 764 -11.87 35.52 12.61
N LEU A 765 -12.44 35.27 13.79
CA LEU A 765 -11.67 35.03 15.03
C LEU A 765 -11.79 33.60 15.59
N THR A 766 -12.47 32.72 14.86
CA THR A 766 -12.42 31.27 15.11
C THR A 766 -11.07 30.69 14.67
N TYR A 767 -10.67 29.54 15.20
CA TYR A 767 -9.42 28.87 14.82
C TYR A 767 -9.32 28.61 13.31
N GLU A 768 -10.34 27.98 12.70
CA GLU A 768 -10.36 27.71 11.26
C GLU A 768 -10.46 29.01 10.44
N GLY A 769 -11.24 29.98 10.91
CA GLY A 769 -11.33 31.31 10.32
C GLY A 769 -9.99 32.06 10.26
N LEU A 770 -9.19 32.04 11.34
CA LEU A 770 -7.86 32.68 11.35
C LEU A 770 -6.85 31.94 10.47
N ILE A 771 -6.94 30.61 10.39
CA ILE A 771 -6.13 29.86 9.41
C ILE A 771 -6.43 30.35 7.99
N ASP A 772 -7.71 30.53 7.66
CA ASP A 772 -8.14 31.00 6.34
C ASP A 772 -7.77 32.47 6.07
N GLU A 773 -7.87 33.35 7.07
CA GLU A 773 -7.48 34.77 6.93
C GLU A 773 -5.97 34.95 6.74
N ILE A 774 -5.14 34.17 7.44
CA ILE A 774 -3.68 34.34 7.47
C ILE A 774 -2.99 33.50 6.39
N PHE A 775 -3.36 32.22 6.28
CA PHE A 775 -2.67 31.25 5.43
C PHE A 775 -3.48 30.84 4.19
N GLY A 776 -4.80 31.01 4.24
CA GLY A 776 -5.74 30.61 3.19
C GLY A 776 -5.98 29.11 3.16
N ILE A 777 -7.24 28.71 3.29
CA ILE A 777 -7.65 27.30 3.16
C ILE A 777 -8.13 27.05 1.74
N ASN A 778 -7.46 26.14 1.04
CA ASN A 778 -7.84 25.70 -0.30
C ASN A 778 -8.12 24.20 -0.28
N ASN A 779 -9.37 23.82 -0.55
CA ASN A 779 -9.80 22.42 -0.69
C ASN A 779 -9.45 21.57 0.55
N SER A 780 -9.77 22.09 1.74
CA SER A 780 -9.45 21.47 3.04
C SER A 780 -7.95 21.31 3.29
N THR A 781 -7.10 22.13 2.66
CA THR A 781 -5.65 22.15 2.92
C THR A 781 -5.13 23.57 3.12
N ALA A 782 -4.12 23.72 3.97
CA ALA A 782 -3.38 24.96 4.18
C ALA A 782 -1.88 24.68 4.27
N ASN A 783 -1.07 25.68 3.91
CA ASN A 783 0.39 25.59 3.92
C ASN A 783 0.97 26.51 4.99
N PHE A 784 1.82 25.97 5.84
CA PHE A 784 2.42 26.66 6.99
C PHE A 784 3.95 26.71 6.86
N PRO A 785 4.65 27.67 7.50
CA PRO A 785 6.11 27.68 7.56
C PRO A 785 6.65 26.42 8.22
N ILE A 786 7.66 25.78 7.63
CA ILE A 786 8.15 24.46 8.10
C ILE A 786 8.86 24.51 9.46
N ASP A 787 9.40 25.67 9.84
CA ASP A 787 10.23 25.85 11.05
C ASP A 787 9.53 25.46 12.35
N HIS A 788 8.21 25.65 12.43
CA HIS A 788 7.41 25.30 13.61
C HIS A 788 7.11 23.79 13.72
N PHE A 789 7.41 23.00 12.68
CA PHE A 789 7.08 21.57 12.62
C PHE A 789 8.29 20.65 12.77
N LEU A 790 9.52 21.19 12.77
CA LEU A 790 10.75 20.41 12.90
C LEU A 790 11.16 20.28 14.36
N SER A 791 11.59 19.07 14.76
CA SER A 791 12.25 18.89 16.05
C SER A 791 13.67 19.46 16.01
N SER A 792 14.22 19.83 17.17
CA SER A 792 15.59 20.38 17.31
C SER A 792 16.69 19.44 16.79
N GLU A 793 16.40 18.14 16.63
CA GLU A 793 17.34 17.11 16.14
C GLU A 793 17.24 16.85 14.63
N GLU A 794 16.17 17.27 13.95
CA GLU A 794 15.90 17.00 12.52
C GLU A 794 16.43 18.09 11.56
N ARG A 795 17.12 19.10 12.08
CA ARG A 795 17.80 20.14 11.29
C ARG A 795 19.07 19.59 10.63
N THR A 796 18.93 18.74 9.61
CA THR A 796 20.04 18.30 8.76
C THR A 796 19.92 18.90 7.35
N SER A 797 21.06 19.16 6.72
CA SER A 797 21.20 19.95 5.47
C SER A 797 20.51 19.39 4.21
N GLU A 798 19.89 18.22 4.27
CA GLU A 798 19.17 17.61 3.13
C GLU A 798 17.66 17.87 3.12
N SER A 799 17.06 18.40 4.20
CA SER A 799 15.62 18.74 4.26
C SER A 799 15.24 20.12 3.68
N LEU A 800 16.22 20.89 3.19
CA LEU A 800 16.10 22.28 2.71
C LEU A 800 15.45 22.46 1.32
N SER A 801 14.67 21.48 0.82
CA SER A 801 14.00 21.62 -0.49
C SER A 801 12.53 22.05 -0.41
N GLU A 802 11.89 21.94 0.76
CA GLU A 802 10.49 22.36 0.98
C GLU A 802 10.38 23.41 2.09
N ASP A 803 10.07 24.66 1.73
CA ASP A 803 9.93 25.79 2.68
C ASP A 803 8.59 25.77 3.46
N LYS A 804 7.65 24.88 3.10
CA LYS A 804 6.28 24.89 3.61
C LYS A 804 5.78 23.49 3.95
N LYS A 805 5.03 23.39 5.04
CA LYS A 805 4.30 22.20 5.47
C LYS A 805 2.83 22.28 5.06
N GLN A 806 2.38 21.38 4.19
CA GLN A 806 0.95 21.23 3.88
C GLN A 806 0.24 20.37 4.94
N ILE A 807 -0.93 20.83 5.41
CA ILE A 807 -1.78 20.12 6.38
C ILE A 807 -3.21 20.02 5.82
N ILE A 808 -3.85 18.86 6.02
CA ILE A 808 -5.26 18.63 5.71
C ILE A 808 -6.10 19.02 6.93
N LEU A 809 -7.12 19.84 6.72
CA LEU A 809 -7.97 20.44 7.74
C LEU A 809 -9.42 20.02 7.48
N ASN A 810 -9.86 18.94 8.14
CA ASN A 810 -11.25 18.47 8.12
C ASN A 810 -11.57 17.64 9.38
N SER A 811 -12.83 17.26 9.56
CA SER A 811 -13.30 16.51 10.73
C SER A 811 -12.71 15.10 10.92
N ALA A 812 -11.95 14.57 9.96
CA ALA A 812 -11.25 13.29 10.15
C ALA A 812 -10.17 13.40 11.24
N ASP A 813 -9.57 14.59 11.42
CA ASP A 813 -8.80 14.91 12.62
C ASP A 813 -9.76 15.37 13.73
N LYS A 814 -9.95 14.48 14.72
CA LYS A 814 -10.84 14.75 15.86
C LYS A 814 -10.39 15.95 16.69
N LEU A 815 -9.09 16.20 16.80
CA LEU A 815 -8.61 17.37 17.54
C LEU A 815 -8.98 18.64 16.78
N PHE A 816 -8.81 18.65 15.46
CA PHE A 816 -9.23 19.77 14.63
C PHE A 816 -10.74 20.00 14.72
N ALA A 817 -11.55 18.94 14.62
CA ALA A 817 -13.01 19.01 14.78
C ALA A 817 -13.43 19.67 16.10
N ASP A 818 -12.70 19.42 17.20
CA ASP A 818 -12.99 20.01 18.51
C ASP A 818 -12.63 21.50 18.62
N ILE A 819 -11.61 21.97 17.88
CA ILE A 819 -11.05 23.33 18.04
C ILE A 819 -11.39 24.29 16.90
N ARG A 820 -11.70 23.79 15.70
CA ARG A 820 -11.90 24.61 14.48
C ARG A 820 -12.94 25.72 14.66
N ASP A 821 -14.04 25.39 15.33
CA ASP A 821 -15.19 26.27 15.53
C ASP A 821 -15.05 27.14 16.79
N LYS A 822 -13.99 26.97 17.59
CA LYS A 822 -13.75 27.77 18.80
C LYS A 822 -13.16 29.12 18.44
N ASN A 823 -13.51 30.17 19.20
CA ASN A 823 -12.74 31.41 19.19
C ASN A 823 -11.28 31.09 19.58
N PHE A 824 -10.33 31.72 18.89
CA PHE A 824 -8.90 31.45 19.04
C PHE A 824 -8.40 31.58 20.48
N ASN A 825 -8.97 32.52 21.24
CA ASN A 825 -8.61 32.74 22.65
C ASN A 825 -8.91 31.53 23.54
N ALA A 826 -9.85 30.66 23.13
CA ALA A 826 -10.18 29.42 23.84
C ALA A 826 -9.25 28.23 23.47
N VAL A 827 -8.53 28.31 22.35
CA VAL A 827 -7.77 27.19 21.77
C VAL A 827 -6.58 26.82 22.64
N GLY A 828 -5.79 27.80 23.11
CA GLY A 828 -4.59 27.53 23.92
C GLY A 828 -4.88 26.75 25.21
N ALA A 829 -5.96 27.13 25.92
CA ALA A 829 -6.42 26.42 27.10
C ALA A 829 -6.89 25.00 26.77
N TYR A 830 -7.58 24.81 25.64
CA TYR A 830 -8.02 23.49 25.19
C TYR A 830 -6.84 22.58 24.82
N LEU A 831 -5.89 23.06 24.02
CA LEU A 831 -4.68 22.31 23.66
C LEU A 831 -3.87 21.93 24.89
N SER A 832 -3.72 22.85 25.85
CA SER A 832 -3.05 22.57 27.13
C SER A 832 -3.77 21.47 27.94
N LYS A 833 -5.11 21.50 27.96
CA LYS A 833 -5.92 20.45 28.62
C LYS A 833 -5.75 19.10 27.93
N GLN A 834 -5.74 19.07 26.58
CA GLN A 834 -5.53 17.85 25.80
C GLN A 834 -4.11 17.31 25.96
N ALA A 835 -3.10 18.17 26.01
CA ALA A 835 -1.71 17.80 26.29
C ALA A 835 -1.61 17.10 27.65
N LYS A 836 -2.15 17.71 28.72
CA LYS A 836 -2.19 17.10 30.06
C LYS A 836 -2.92 15.76 30.06
N ALA A 837 -4.05 15.65 29.36
CA ALA A 837 -4.81 14.41 29.28
C ALA A 837 -4.05 13.30 28.53
N ILE A 838 -3.37 13.62 27.43
CA ILE A 838 -2.54 12.66 26.66
C ILE A 838 -1.32 12.23 27.49
N THR A 839 -0.63 13.19 28.12
CA THR A 839 0.51 12.89 29.00
C THR A 839 0.09 12.00 30.17
N ALA A 840 -1.03 12.31 30.85
CA ALA A 840 -1.56 11.46 31.93
C ALA A 840 -1.95 10.05 31.43
N GLN A 841 -2.44 9.91 30.19
CA GLN A 841 -2.73 8.60 29.60
C GLN A 841 -1.44 7.78 29.34
N ILE A 842 -0.33 8.45 29.02
CA ILE A 842 0.99 7.86 28.75
C ILE A 842 1.75 7.56 30.05
N GLU A 843 1.70 8.44 31.06
CA GLU A 843 2.47 8.33 32.31
C GLU A 843 1.86 7.34 33.31
N ASN A 844 0.53 7.13 33.30
CA ASN A 844 -0.16 6.17 34.18
C ASN A 844 0.17 4.67 33.89
N THR A 845 1.34 4.35 33.35
CA THR A 845 1.72 3.00 32.90
C THR A 845 2.35 2.16 34.03
N GLN A 846 2.70 2.74 35.18
CA GLN A 846 3.48 2.06 36.23
C GLN A 846 2.68 1.14 37.17
N GLU A 847 1.34 1.24 37.24
CA GLU A 847 0.51 0.40 38.12
C GLU A 847 -0.80 -0.04 37.42
N ARG A 848 -0.70 -0.81 36.33
CA ARG A 848 -1.90 -1.33 35.64
C ARG A 848 -1.99 -2.84 35.74
N SER A 849 -3.18 -3.35 36.04
CA SER A 849 -3.48 -4.77 35.97
C SER A 849 -3.31 -5.30 34.54
N VAL A 850 -3.14 -6.61 34.38
CA VAL A 850 -2.96 -7.26 33.06
C VAL A 850 -4.13 -6.97 32.10
N GLN A 851 -5.35 -6.79 32.62
CA GLN A 851 -6.54 -6.46 31.82
C GLN A 851 -6.54 -5.00 31.34
N GLU A 852 -6.15 -4.06 32.20
CA GLU A 852 -6.06 -2.63 31.86
C GLU A 852 -4.91 -2.35 30.89
N MET A 853 -3.81 -3.08 31.00
CA MET A 853 -2.68 -2.99 30.06
C MET A 853 -3.10 -3.45 28.65
N ARG A 854 -3.91 -4.51 28.54
CA ARG A 854 -4.48 -4.97 27.25
C ARG A 854 -5.35 -3.90 26.60
N LEU A 855 -6.21 -3.23 27.37
CA LEU A 855 -7.06 -2.14 26.88
C LEU A 855 -6.23 -0.91 26.47
N TYR A 856 -5.14 -0.62 27.19
CA TYR A 856 -4.24 0.48 26.84
C TYR A 856 -3.51 0.26 25.51
N VAL A 857 -2.94 -0.93 25.30
CA VAL A 857 -2.23 -1.25 24.04
C VAL A 857 -3.16 -1.14 22.83
N GLN A 858 -4.40 -1.58 22.96
CA GLN A 858 -5.41 -1.41 21.90
C GLN A 858 -5.67 0.05 21.53
N LYS A 859 -5.56 0.97 22.51
CA LYS A 859 -5.77 2.40 22.32
C LYS A 859 -4.50 3.15 21.89
N LEU A 860 -3.31 2.56 22.01
CA LEU A 860 -2.03 3.24 21.79
C LEU A 860 -1.87 3.89 20.40
N PRO A 861 -2.24 3.25 19.27
CA PRO A 861 -2.16 3.91 17.96
C PRO A 861 -3.03 5.17 17.88
N GLN A 862 -4.20 5.16 18.53
CA GLN A 862 -5.08 6.32 18.60
C GLN A 862 -4.47 7.43 19.48
N ILE A 863 -3.80 7.07 20.58
CA ILE A 863 -3.09 8.01 21.44
C ILE A 863 -1.91 8.65 20.68
N LEU A 864 -1.14 7.86 19.91
CA LEU A 864 -0.04 8.37 19.10
C LEU A 864 -0.53 9.29 17.96
N ALA A 865 -1.63 8.92 17.30
CA ALA A 865 -2.27 9.78 16.30
C ALA A 865 -2.74 11.11 16.93
N LYS A 866 -3.38 11.06 18.09
CA LYS A 866 -3.77 12.26 18.85
C LYS A 866 -2.58 13.10 19.28
N LYS A 867 -1.47 12.48 19.71
CA LYS A 867 -0.23 13.19 20.07
C LYS A 867 0.36 13.92 18.86
N LYS A 868 0.35 13.30 17.67
CA LYS A 868 0.80 13.92 16.43
C LYS A 868 -0.09 15.09 16.01
N ALA A 869 -1.41 14.89 16.04
CA ALA A 869 -2.39 15.95 15.78
C ALA A 869 -2.19 17.14 16.74
N LEU A 870 -2.00 16.86 18.04
CA LEU A 870 -1.71 17.88 19.04
C LEU A 870 -0.44 18.67 18.69
N ALA A 871 0.66 18.01 18.34
CA ALA A 871 1.89 18.70 17.95
C ALA A 871 1.68 19.62 16.74
N HIS A 872 0.99 19.13 15.70
CA HIS A 872 0.66 19.95 14.52
C HIS A 872 -0.18 21.18 14.88
N HIS A 873 -1.25 21.00 15.65
CA HIS A 873 -2.16 22.10 15.98
C HIS A 873 -1.59 23.08 17.00
N THR A 874 -0.65 22.65 17.86
CA THR A 874 0.16 23.56 18.68
C THR A 874 1.03 24.44 17.78
N ALA A 875 1.77 23.86 16.83
CA ALA A 875 2.59 24.61 15.88
C ALA A 875 1.75 25.61 15.04
N VAL A 876 0.60 25.18 14.51
CA VAL A 876 -0.32 26.08 13.80
C VAL A 876 -0.83 27.20 14.71
N ALA A 877 -1.17 26.89 15.97
CA ALA A 877 -1.61 27.92 16.92
C ALA A 877 -0.51 28.93 17.24
N GLU A 878 0.75 28.51 17.32
CA GLU A 878 1.90 29.42 17.45
C GLU A 878 2.03 30.34 16.23
N CYS A 879 1.96 29.80 15.01
CA CYS A 879 1.99 30.62 13.80
C CYS A 879 0.85 31.66 13.74
N ILE A 880 -0.36 31.29 14.16
CA ILE A 880 -1.48 32.25 14.25
C ILE A 880 -1.17 33.30 15.33
N LYS A 881 -0.66 32.86 16.49
CA LYS A 881 -0.39 33.72 17.64
C LYS A 881 0.59 34.84 17.29
N GLU A 882 1.66 34.53 16.57
CA GLU A 882 2.65 35.51 16.07
C GLU A 882 2.01 36.63 15.26
N VAL A 883 1.01 36.32 14.43
CA VAL A 883 0.30 37.34 13.65
C VAL A 883 -0.68 38.11 14.52
N THR A 884 -1.44 37.42 15.38
CA THR A 884 -2.46 38.08 16.23
C THR A 884 -1.88 38.97 17.32
N ASP A 885 -0.63 38.75 17.72
CA ASP A 885 0.09 39.60 18.69
C ASP A 885 0.76 40.82 18.05
N SER A 886 0.72 40.93 16.71
CA SER A 886 1.29 42.08 16.00
C SER A 886 0.43 43.34 16.17
N TYR A 887 1.08 44.49 16.29
CA TYR A 887 0.40 45.80 16.33
C TYR A 887 -0.52 46.01 15.11
N GLU A 888 -0.09 45.60 13.91
CA GLU A 888 -0.91 45.72 12.70
C GLU A 888 -2.26 44.98 12.84
N PHE A 889 -2.25 43.75 13.39
CA PHE A 889 -3.47 42.98 13.59
C PHE A 889 -4.37 43.61 14.66
N LEU A 890 -3.79 44.02 15.79
CA LEU A 890 -4.54 44.64 16.90
C LEU A 890 -5.21 45.96 16.49
N ASP A 891 -4.48 46.84 15.79
CA ASP A 891 -5.03 48.12 15.32
C ASP A 891 -6.12 47.92 14.25
N THR A 892 -5.92 46.95 13.35
CA THR A 892 -6.95 46.56 12.37
C THR A 892 -8.21 46.08 13.08
N LEU A 893 -8.07 45.14 14.02
CA LEU A 893 -9.19 44.56 14.74
C LEU A 893 -9.94 45.60 15.59
N GLN A 894 -9.21 46.49 16.26
CA GLN A 894 -9.82 47.59 17.02
C GLN A 894 -10.65 48.48 16.10
N THR A 895 -10.08 48.89 14.95
CA THR A 895 -10.78 49.74 13.96
C THR A 895 -12.04 49.04 13.42
N GLU A 896 -11.98 47.73 13.14
CA GLU A 896 -13.15 46.94 12.72
C GLU A 896 -14.25 46.93 13.78
N GLN A 897 -13.89 46.69 15.05
CA GLN A 897 -14.85 46.65 16.16
C GLN A 897 -15.51 48.02 16.39
N GLU A 898 -14.77 49.11 16.29
CA GLU A 898 -15.31 50.47 16.33
C GLU A 898 -16.37 50.67 15.23
N PHE A 899 -16.07 50.27 14.00
CA PHE A 899 -17.02 50.38 12.88
C PHE A 899 -18.25 49.52 13.05
N LEU A 900 -18.10 48.27 13.51
CA LEU A 900 -19.22 47.36 13.77
C LEU A 900 -20.14 47.91 14.87
N ASN A 901 -19.57 48.60 15.87
CA ASN A 901 -20.29 49.32 16.93
C ASN A 901 -20.77 50.73 16.51
N CYS A 902 -20.57 51.12 15.24
CA CYS A 902 -20.88 52.45 14.70
C CYS A 902 -20.26 53.61 15.48
N ILE A 903 -19.06 53.41 16.00
CA ILE A 903 -18.23 54.41 16.67
C ILE A 903 -17.38 55.10 15.59
N GLU A 904 -17.37 56.44 15.60
CA GLU A 904 -16.60 57.31 14.67
C GLU A 904 -16.71 56.99 13.16
N VAL A 905 -17.75 56.27 12.73
CA VAL A 905 -17.95 55.86 11.32
C VAL A 905 -18.20 57.01 10.34
N ASP A 906 -18.33 58.25 10.83
CA ASP A 906 -18.68 59.43 10.03
C ASP A 906 -17.54 60.44 9.86
N LYS A 907 -16.30 60.02 10.17
CA LYS A 907 -15.01 60.73 9.97
C LYS A 907 -14.03 59.85 9.16
N ALA A 908 -12.96 60.44 8.63
CA ALA A 908 -11.85 59.64 8.10
C ALA A 908 -11.10 58.99 9.29
N SER A 909 -10.69 57.73 9.13
CA SER A 909 -9.97 56.97 10.15
C SER A 909 -8.47 57.24 10.03
N PRO A 910 -7.81 57.72 11.11
CA PRO A 910 -6.36 57.94 11.11
C PRO A 910 -5.58 56.67 10.77
N TYR A 911 -6.03 55.51 11.26
CA TYR A 911 -5.39 54.23 10.97
C TYR A 911 -5.46 53.87 9.48
N ILE A 912 -6.61 54.09 8.82
CA ILE A 912 -6.72 53.89 7.37
C ILE A 912 -5.79 54.84 6.61
N GLU A 913 -5.70 56.11 7.03
CA GLU A 913 -4.78 57.09 6.43
C GLU A 913 -3.31 56.62 6.58
N ASP A 914 -2.92 56.12 7.75
CA ASP A 914 -1.59 55.56 8.00
C ASP A 914 -1.33 54.31 7.15
N MET A 915 -2.31 53.44 6.96
CA MET A 915 -2.18 52.28 6.07
C MET A 915 -1.96 52.70 4.62
N ILE A 916 -2.66 53.74 4.16
CA ILE A 916 -2.49 54.31 2.81
C ILE A 916 -1.10 54.95 2.69
N ALA A 917 -0.69 55.77 3.65
CA ALA A 917 0.60 56.44 3.65
C ALA A 917 1.78 55.45 3.64
N ASN A 918 1.64 54.31 4.33
CA ASN A 918 2.62 53.23 4.35
C ASN A 918 2.47 52.22 3.19
N ALA A 919 1.62 52.51 2.20
CA ALA A 919 1.37 51.68 1.02
C ALA A 919 1.07 50.20 1.37
N LYS A 920 0.30 49.95 2.43
CA LYS A 920 -0.16 48.59 2.80
C LYS A 920 -0.95 47.95 1.66
N PRO A 921 -1.07 46.61 1.56
CA PRO A 921 -1.78 45.97 0.45
C PRO A 921 -3.18 46.54 0.23
N LEU A 922 -3.48 46.96 -1.01
CA LEU A 922 -4.72 47.67 -1.38
C LEU A 922 -6.00 46.97 -0.89
N VAL A 923 -6.05 45.63 -0.99
CA VAL A 923 -7.20 44.82 -0.54
C VAL A 923 -7.46 45.01 0.95
N LYS A 924 -6.43 45.07 1.80
CA LYS A 924 -6.57 45.26 3.25
C LYS A 924 -7.15 46.65 3.56
N VAL A 925 -6.67 47.67 2.87
CA VAL A 925 -7.17 49.06 3.02
C VAL A 925 -8.63 49.17 2.57
N LEU A 926 -8.94 48.63 1.38
CA LEU A 926 -10.29 48.64 0.83
C LEU A 926 -11.27 47.87 1.71
N ARG A 927 -10.85 46.79 2.37
CA ARG A 927 -11.67 46.03 3.32
C ARG A 927 -12.18 46.90 4.46
N LEU A 928 -11.31 47.67 5.11
CA LEU A 928 -11.69 48.58 6.19
C LEU A 928 -12.57 49.74 5.70
N ILE A 929 -12.25 50.33 4.54
CA ILE A 929 -13.07 51.41 3.95
C ILE A 929 -14.47 50.89 3.59
N CYS A 930 -14.57 49.70 3.02
CA CYS A 930 -15.86 49.08 2.70
C CYS A 930 -16.64 48.77 3.97
N LEU A 931 -15.99 48.23 5.01
CA LEU A 931 -16.63 47.97 6.30
C LEU A 931 -17.17 49.26 6.91
N GLN A 932 -16.35 50.33 6.97
CA GLN A 932 -16.77 51.65 7.43
C GLN A 932 -17.96 52.18 6.63
N CYS A 933 -17.93 52.03 5.31
CA CYS A 933 -18.99 52.48 4.43
C CYS A 933 -20.31 51.74 4.68
N ILE A 934 -20.28 50.42 4.82
CA ILE A 934 -21.52 49.63 4.98
C ILE A 934 -22.14 49.86 6.36
N THR A 935 -21.32 49.90 7.42
CA THR A 935 -21.80 50.15 8.79
C THR A 935 -22.35 51.57 8.97
N SER A 936 -21.87 52.55 8.19
CA SER A 936 -22.42 53.92 8.14
C SER A 936 -23.58 54.10 7.14
N SER A 937 -23.96 53.05 6.40
CA SER A 937 -24.93 53.10 5.30
C SER A 937 -24.54 54.09 4.19
N GLY A 938 -23.24 54.18 3.92
CA GLY A 938 -22.60 55.08 2.97
C GLY A 938 -21.75 56.14 3.67
N LEU A 939 -20.68 56.58 3.00
CA LEU A 939 -19.79 57.63 3.49
C LEU A 939 -20.29 59.02 3.08
N LYS A 940 -20.02 60.03 3.91
CA LYS A 940 -20.27 61.44 3.53
C LYS A 940 -19.44 61.78 2.28
N PRO A 941 -19.96 62.60 1.33
CA PRO A 941 -19.27 62.91 0.08
C PRO A 941 -17.82 63.39 0.27
N LYS A 942 -17.56 64.26 1.26
CA LYS A 942 -16.21 64.77 1.54
C LYS A 942 -15.22 63.68 1.95
N ILE A 943 -15.67 62.69 2.73
CA ILE A 943 -14.82 61.60 3.22
C ILE A 943 -14.55 60.60 2.11
N LEU A 944 -15.59 60.26 1.34
CA LEU A 944 -15.46 59.37 0.20
C LEU A 944 -14.46 59.93 -0.84
N GLU A 945 -14.60 61.20 -1.22
CA GLU A 945 -13.68 61.85 -2.16
C GLU A 945 -12.27 62.00 -1.59
N HIS A 946 -12.12 62.17 -0.27
CA HIS A 946 -10.81 62.14 0.37
C HIS A 946 -10.15 60.77 0.20
N TYR A 947 -10.78 59.67 0.64
CA TYR A 947 -10.21 58.34 0.48
C TYR A 947 -9.93 57.98 -0.98
N LYS A 948 -10.83 58.31 -1.91
CA LYS A 948 -10.60 58.10 -3.34
C LYS A 948 -9.33 58.78 -3.82
N ARG A 949 -9.13 60.05 -3.44
CA ARG A 949 -7.94 60.81 -3.83
C ARG A 949 -6.66 60.18 -3.26
N GLU A 950 -6.63 59.89 -1.96
CA GLU A 950 -5.43 59.30 -1.33
C GLU A 950 -5.10 57.92 -1.93
N LEU A 951 -6.12 57.08 -2.15
CA LEU A 951 -5.95 55.76 -2.77
C LEU A 951 -5.38 55.85 -4.20
N ILE A 952 -5.91 56.77 -5.02
CA ILE A 952 -5.43 56.94 -6.40
C ILE A 952 -4.00 57.49 -6.41
N GLN A 953 -3.66 58.40 -5.50
CA GLN A 953 -2.31 58.96 -5.38
C GLN A 953 -1.26 57.91 -5.00
N VAL A 954 -1.56 57.02 -4.05
CA VAL A 954 -0.61 56.00 -3.58
C VAL A 954 -0.59 54.76 -4.48
N TYR A 955 -1.75 54.23 -4.85
CA TYR A 955 -1.86 52.94 -5.53
C TYR A 955 -2.03 53.06 -7.05
N GLY A 956 -2.29 54.25 -7.58
CA GLY A 956 -2.45 54.51 -9.01
C GLY A 956 -3.78 54.04 -9.60
N MET A 957 -3.82 53.87 -10.93
CA MET A 957 -5.04 53.60 -11.70
C MET A 957 -5.76 52.30 -11.33
N GLN A 958 -5.05 51.30 -10.81
CA GLN A 958 -5.66 50.07 -10.30
C GLN A 958 -6.66 50.34 -9.16
N ALA A 959 -6.40 51.34 -8.31
CA ALA A 959 -7.33 51.72 -7.25
C ALA A 959 -8.61 52.34 -7.83
N LEU A 960 -8.51 53.15 -8.88
CA LEU A 960 -9.69 53.73 -9.54
C LEU A 960 -10.61 52.64 -10.10
N LEU A 961 -10.05 51.62 -10.75
CA LEU A 961 -10.81 50.48 -11.26
C LEU A 961 -11.47 49.70 -10.12
N ALA A 962 -10.72 49.41 -9.05
CA ALA A 962 -11.25 48.73 -7.87
C ALA A 962 -12.41 49.51 -7.24
N ILE A 963 -12.23 50.82 -6.99
CA ILE A 963 -13.25 51.73 -6.44
C ILE A 963 -14.51 51.70 -7.30
N THR A 964 -14.39 51.83 -8.62
CA THR A 964 -15.53 51.83 -9.55
C THR A 964 -16.34 50.53 -9.45
N LYS A 965 -15.66 49.38 -9.34
CA LYS A 965 -16.33 48.09 -9.16
C LYS A 965 -17.01 47.98 -7.80
N LEU A 966 -16.35 48.42 -6.73
CA LEU A 966 -16.90 48.45 -5.37
C LEU A 966 -18.14 49.35 -5.25
N GLU A 967 -18.16 50.47 -5.99
CA GLU A 967 -19.32 51.35 -6.07
C GLU A 967 -20.52 50.67 -6.73
N LYS A 968 -20.29 49.96 -7.84
CA LYS A 968 -21.34 49.23 -8.57
C LYS A 968 -21.98 48.12 -7.74
N VAL A 969 -21.19 47.40 -6.93
CA VAL A 969 -21.71 46.32 -6.08
C VAL A 969 -22.20 46.80 -4.71
N GLY A 970 -22.17 48.11 -4.44
CA GLY A 970 -22.70 48.72 -3.22
C GLY A 970 -21.84 48.59 -1.96
N LEU A 971 -20.60 48.09 -2.09
CA LEU A 971 -19.61 48.04 -1.01
C LEU A 971 -19.05 49.43 -0.67
N LEU A 972 -19.06 50.35 -1.65
CA LEU A 972 -18.72 51.75 -1.47
C LEU A 972 -19.84 52.62 -2.03
N LYS A 973 -20.37 53.56 -1.25
CA LYS A 973 -21.45 54.44 -1.72
C LYS A 973 -21.52 55.74 -0.94
N VAL A 974 -22.10 56.75 -1.56
CA VAL A 974 -22.45 58.00 -0.89
C VAL A 974 -23.61 57.73 0.08
N GLN A 975 -23.51 58.29 1.28
CA GLN A 975 -24.57 58.22 2.29
C GLN A 975 -25.88 58.81 1.75
N SER A 976 -26.96 58.02 1.79
CA SER A 976 -28.30 58.46 1.40
C SER A 976 -29.33 57.94 2.39
N GLY A 977 -30.15 58.85 2.94
CA GLY A 977 -31.24 58.51 3.85
C GLY A 977 -30.80 58.06 5.26
N THR A 978 -31.62 57.18 5.86
CA THR A 978 -31.48 56.69 7.24
C THR A 978 -30.35 55.66 7.36
N ARG A 979 -29.62 55.66 8.50
CA ARG A 979 -28.57 54.67 8.80
C ARG A 979 -29.16 53.28 9.10
N GLN A 980 -29.44 52.51 8.04
CA GLN A 980 -30.10 51.21 8.09
C GLN A 980 -29.38 50.21 9.01
N TYR A 981 -28.04 50.13 8.92
CA TYR A 981 -27.28 49.20 9.75
C TYR A 981 -27.43 49.49 11.25
N THR A 982 -27.49 50.76 11.66
CA THR A 982 -27.70 51.12 13.07
C THR A 982 -29.04 50.60 13.61
N VAL A 983 -30.08 50.58 12.76
CA VAL A 983 -31.40 50.03 13.12
C VAL A 983 -31.33 48.51 13.19
N LEU A 984 -30.78 47.86 12.16
CA LEU A 984 -30.62 46.41 12.07
C LEU A 984 -29.79 45.85 13.22
N ARG A 985 -28.69 46.52 13.57
CA ARG A 985 -27.79 46.15 14.67
C ARG A 985 -28.54 46.03 15.99
N LYS A 986 -29.42 46.99 16.29
CA LYS A 986 -30.26 46.97 17.51
C LYS A 986 -31.37 45.93 17.42
N ALA A 987 -32.10 45.90 16.31
CA ALA A 987 -33.26 45.03 16.13
C ALA A 987 -32.90 43.53 16.15
N LEU A 988 -31.75 43.17 15.56
CA LEU A 988 -31.29 41.79 15.42
C LEU A 988 -30.16 41.43 16.40
N ARG A 989 -29.80 42.33 17.33
CA ARG A 989 -28.70 42.15 18.29
C ARG A 989 -27.41 41.68 17.59
N LEU A 990 -26.97 42.46 16.60
CA LEU A 990 -25.80 42.10 15.81
C LEU A 990 -24.48 42.40 16.51
N THR A 991 -24.48 43.20 17.57
CA THR A 991 -23.30 43.48 18.39
C THR A 991 -23.63 43.24 19.85
N MET A 992 -22.74 42.54 20.57
CA MET A 992 -22.85 42.34 22.02
C MET A 992 -21.52 42.71 22.69
N GLU A 993 -21.62 43.46 23.77
CA GLU A 993 -20.50 43.78 24.66
C GLU A 993 -20.44 42.71 25.76
N ASP A 994 -19.24 42.35 26.22
CA ASP A 994 -18.99 41.42 27.34
C ASP A 994 -19.41 39.94 27.15
N THR A 995 -19.34 39.38 25.94
CA THR A 995 -19.53 37.94 25.72
C THR A 995 -18.28 37.11 26.03
N SER A 996 -18.44 35.99 26.76
CA SER A 996 -17.37 35.02 26.98
C SER A 996 -16.99 34.31 25.67
N GLU A 997 -15.75 34.46 25.23
CA GLU A 997 -15.21 33.77 24.05
C GLU A 997 -14.83 32.31 24.35
N ILE A 998 -14.63 31.98 25.62
CA ILE A 998 -14.23 30.64 26.09
C ILE A 998 -15.45 29.73 26.20
N THR A 999 -16.56 30.28 26.72
CA THR A 999 -17.84 29.59 26.88
C THR A 999 -18.95 30.43 26.25
N PRO A 1000 -19.02 30.44 24.90
CA PRO A 1000 -19.93 31.33 24.20
C PRO A 1000 -21.39 30.95 24.43
N THR A 1001 -22.23 31.98 24.58
CA THR A 1001 -23.69 31.85 24.72
C THR A 1001 -24.46 32.35 23.48
N ASP A 1002 -23.77 33.02 22.57
CA ASP A 1002 -24.32 33.61 21.36
C ASP A 1002 -23.33 33.46 20.20
N ILE A 1003 -23.84 33.46 18.97
CA ILE A 1003 -23.06 33.37 17.74
C ILE A 1003 -22.07 34.52 17.52
N SER A 1004 -22.17 35.64 18.25
CA SER A 1004 -21.23 36.77 18.17
C SER A 1004 -19.77 36.39 18.49
N TYR A 1005 -19.56 35.27 19.19
CA TYR A 1005 -18.23 34.80 19.59
C TYR A 1005 -17.27 34.55 18.41
N VAL A 1006 -17.79 34.29 17.21
CA VAL A 1006 -16.98 34.01 16.01
C VAL A 1006 -16.23 35.24 15.49
N HIS A 1007 -16.68 36.44 15.87
CA HIS A 1007 -16.01 37.73 15.64
C HIS A 1007 -15.81 38.52 16.96
N SER A 1008 -15.91 37.85 18.11
CA SER A 1008 -15.87 38.39 19.48
C SER A 1008 -16.98 39.38 19.86
N VAL A 1009 -17.35 40.32 18.98
CA VAL A 1009 -18.36 41.36 19.24
C VAL A 1009 -19.55 41.25 18.29
N TYR A 1010 -19.31 40.79 17.06
CA TYR A 1010 -20.30 40.82 15.98
C TYR A 1010 -20.90 39.44 15.68
N ALA A 1011 -22.23 39.38 15.64
CA ALA A 1011 -22.97 38.23 15.18
C ALA A 1011 -23.28 38.35 13.68
N PRO A 1012 -22.86 37.38 12.85
CA PRO A 1012 -23.17 37.37 11.43
C PRO A 1012 -24.65 37.55 11.16
N LEU A 1013 -25.00 38.60 10.40
CA LEU A 1013 -26.39 38.90 10.05
C LEU A 1013 -27.04 37.73 9.30
N SER A 1014 -26.31 37.10 8.37
CA SER A 1014 -26.76 35.92 7.63
C SER A 1014 -27.18 34.76 8.57
N VAL A 1015 -26.36 34.45 9.58
CA VAL A 1015 -26.63 33.38 10.55
C VAL A 1015 -27.72 33.79 11.52
N ARG A 1016 -27.81 35.08 11.87
CA ARG A 1016 -28.92 35.60 12.68
C ARG A 1016 -30.25 35.44 11.97
N LEU A 1017 -30.30 35.59 10.64
CA LEU A 1017 -31.50 35.29 9.87
C LEU A 1017 -31.83 33.79 9.85
N ALA A 1018 -30.81 32.92 9.80
CA ALA A 1018 -30.97 31.47 9.88
C ALA A 1018 -31.49 31.00 11.24
N GLU A 1019 -30.95 31.55 12.33
CA GLU A 1019 -31.41 31.32 13.70
C GLU A 1019 -32.92 31.64 13.87
N GLN A 1020 -33.43 32.63 13.15
CA GLN A 1020 -34.81 33.07 13.29
C GLN A 1020 -35.79 32.20 12.50
N VAL A 1021 -35.32 31.44 11.52
CA VAL A 1021 -36.13 30.45 10.80
C VAL A 1021 -36.49 29.25 11.69
N THR A 1022 -35.63 28.92 12.64
CA THR A 1022 -35.83 27.77 13.54
C THR A 1022 -36.70 28.09 14.75
N LYS A 1023 -36.92 29.37 15.06
CA LYS A 1023 -37.76 29.82 16.18
C LYS A 1023 -39.26 29.75 15.86
N ASN A 1024 -40.07 29.60 16.90
CA ASN A 1024 -41.54 29.59 16.80
C ASN A 1024 -42.05 30.89 16.16
N GLY A 1025 -42.73 30.78 15.02
CA GLY A 1025 -43.23 31.92 14.24
C GLY A 1025 -42.32 32.33 13.06
N GLY A 1026 -41.10 31.82 12.99
CA GLY A 1026 -40.16 32.06 11.88
C GLY A 1026 -39.96 33.54 11.58
N TRP A 1027 -39.80 33.86 10.29
CA TRP A 1027 -39.67 35.23 9.80
C TRP A 1027 -40.92 36.11 9.89
N LYS A 1028 -42.07 35.58 10.31
CA LYS A 1028 -43.28 36.41 10.51
C LYS A 1028 -43.07 37.48 11.59
N GLN A 1029 -42.19 37.21 12.56
CA GLN A 1029 -41.85 38.15 13.62
C GLN A 1029 -40.85 39.24 13.18
N LEU A 1030 -40.27 39.10 11.98
CA LEU A 1030 -39.23 40.00 11.45
C LEU A 1030 -39.68 40.80 10.24
N GLN A 1031 -40.98 40.87 9.91
CA GLN A 1031 -41.44 41.53 8.68
C GLN A 1031 -40.97 42.99 8.57
N ASP A 1032 -41.04 43.75 9.66
CA ASP A 1032 -40.60 45.15 9.71
C ASP A 1032 -39.09 45.30 9.48
N VAL A 1033 -38.31 44.30 9.87
CA VAL A 1033 -36.85 44.28 9.75
C VAL A 1033 -36.40 43.79 8.37
N LEU A 1034 -37.09 42.78 7.82
CA LEU A 1034 -36.77 42.19 6.52
C LEU A 1034 -36.94 43.20 5.38
N GLY A 1035 -37.85 44.18 5.52
CA GLY A 1035 -38.01 45.27 4.55
C GLY A 1035 -36.81 46.22 4.46
N LEU A 1036 -35.95 46.27 5.48
CA LEU A 1036 -34.73 47.10 5.48
C LEU A 1036 -33.54 46.40 4.81
N LEU A 1037 -33.62 45.09 4.60
CA LEU A 1037 -32.58 44.27 3.96
C LEU A 1037 -32.81 44.18 2.44
N PRO A 1038 -31.75 44.11 1.63
CA PRO A 1038 -31.88 44.15 0.18
C PRO A 1038 -32.58 42.91 -0.38
N GLY A 1039 -33.29 43.13 -1.49
CA GLY A 1039 -33.97 42.09 -2.27
C GLY A 1039 -35.24 41.52 -1.61
N PRO A 1040 -35.97 40.66 -2.34
CA PRO A 1040 -37.23 40.07 -1.90
C PRO A 1040 -37.03 39.02 -0.80
N THR A 1041 -38.12 38.76 -0.05
CA THR A 1041 -38.21 37.67 0.93
C THR A 1041 -39.00 36.52 0.32
N LEU A 1042 -38.48 35.30 0.46
CA LEU A 1042 -39.10 34.03 0.08
C LEU A 1042 -39.68 33.33 1.31
N ASP A 1043 -40.92 32.91 1.19
CA ASP A 1043 -41.65 32.07 2.14
C ASP A 1043 -42.61 31.18 1.34
N GLU A 1044 -42.17 29.97 0.98
CA GLU A 1044 -42.94 29.06 0.13
C GLU A 1044 -43.08 27.65 0.76
N THR A 1045 -44.19 26.97 0.44
CA THR A 1045 -44.45 25.56 0.78
C THR A 1045 -44.79 24.80 -0.51
N PRO A 1046 -43.80 24.13 -1.14
CA PRO A 1046 -44.06 23.35 -2.35
C PRO A 1046 -45.07 22.23 -2.10
N ALA A 1047 -45.87 21.87 -3.11
CA ALA A 1047 -46.81 20.77 -3.02
C ALA A 1047 -46.05 19.41 -2.98
N VAL A 1048 -45.98 18.79 -1.81
CA VAL A 1048 -45.39 17.45 -1.61
C VAL A 1048 -46.53 16.42 -1.42
N PRO A 1049 -46.47 15.20 -1.99
CA PRO A 1049 -47.51 14.18 -1.81
C PRO A 1049 -47.75 13.85 -0.32
N ASN A 1050 -49.03 13.86 0.10
CA ASN A 1050 -49.50 13.72 1.49
C ASN A 1050 -49.07 12.42 2.23
N THR A 1051 -48.48 11.43 1.54
CA THR A 1051 -48.08 10.14 2.13
C THR A 1051 -46.69 10.14 2.79
N LEU A 1052 -45.92 11.24 2.71
CA LEU A 1052 -44.52 11.29 3.18
C LEU A 1052 -44.31 12.13 4.46
N ALA A 1053 -45.36 12.74 5.01
CA ALA A 1053 -45.31 13.52 6.25
C ALA A 1053 -45.50 12.60 7.49
N GLN A 1054 -44.66 11.59 7.67
CA GLN A 1054 -44.53 10.93 8.96
C GLN A 1054 -43.37 11.58 9.72
N ASN A 1055 -43.71 12.54 10.57
CA ASN A 1055 -42.80 13.11 11.56
C ASN A 1055 -42.37 12.01 12.53
N ASN A 1056 -41.12 11.55 12.42
CA ASN A 1056 -40.47 10.90 13.56
C ASN A 1056 -40.21 12.02 14.58
N SER A 1057 -41.00 12.06 15.66
CA SER A 1057 -40.99 13.15 16.65
C SER A 1057 -39.65 13.35 17.36
N ASP A 1058 -38.75 12.38 17.29
CA ASP A 1058 -37.50 12.33 18.07
C ASP A 1058 -36.25 12.69 17.26
N ALA A 1059 -36.34 12.89 15.93
CA ALA A 1059 -35.18 13.22 15.10
C ALA A 1059 -35.02 14.74 14.93
N PRO A 1060 -33.78 15.27 14.90
CA PRO A 1060 -33.54 16.69 14.69
C PRO A 1060 -33.98 17.10 13.28
N GLN A 1061 -34.54 18.30 13.19
CA GLN A 1061 -34.99 18.90 11.95
C GLN A 1061 -33.77 19.38 11.15
N VAL A 1062 -33.68 19.02 9.87
CA VAL A 1062 -32.55 19.40 9.01
C VAL A 1062 -32.87 20.66 8.22
N VAL A 1063 -32.03 21.70 8.36
CA VAL A 1063 -32.10 22.94 7.58
C VAL A 1063 -30.87 23.06 6.69
N LEU A 1064 -31.08 22.99 5.37
CA LEU A 1064 -30.04 23.27 4.39
C LEU A 1064 -29.92 24.79 4.17
N VAL A 1065 -28.82 25.40 4.60
CA VAL A 1065 -28.54 26.82 4.33
C VAL A 1065 -27.66 26.92 3.09
N PHE A 1066 -28.19 27.52 2.01
CA PHE A 1066 -27.46 27.73 0.77
C PHE A 1066 -27.05 29.20 0.63
N PHE A 1067 -25.75 29.47 0.76
CA PHE A 1067 -25.17 30.79 0.51
C PHE A 1067 -24.85 31.00 -0.97
N ILE A 1068 -25.48 31.98 -1.59
CA ILE A 1068 -25.30 32.35 -2.99
C ILE A 1068 -24.40 33.58 -3.06
N GLY A 1069 -23.17 33.39 -3.54
CA GLY A 1069 -22.13 34.43 -3.55
C GLY A 1069 -21.06 34.24 -2.46
N GLY A 1070 -21.18 33.20 -1.64
CA GLY A 1070 -20.11 32.71 -0.78
C GLY A 1070 -20.43 32.68 0.73
N CYS A 1071 -19.71 31.83 1.46
CA CYS A 1071 -19.85 31.63 2.90
C CYS A 1071 -18.48 31.62 3.58
N THR A 1072 -18.38 32.17 4.80
CA THR A 1072 -17.14 32.18 5.60
C THR A 1072 -17.09 31.01 6.59
N PHE A 1073 -15.90 30.66 7.07
CA PHE A 1073 -15.74 29.65 8.13
C PHE A 1073 -16.34 30.11 9.47
N ALA A 1074 -16.35 31.41 9.75
CA ALA A 1074 -17.05 31.99 10.90
C ALA A 1074 -18.57 31.78 10.82
N GLU A 1075 -19.19 31.93 9.65
CA GLU A 1075 -20.62 31.63 9.44
C GLU A 1075 -20.92 30.14 9.66
N ILE A 1076 -20.04 29.26 9.16
CA ILE A 1076 -20.14 27.80 9.36
C ILE A 1076 -20.04 27.47 10.86
N SER A 1077 -19.05 28.04 11.55
CA SER A 1077 -18.85 27.83 13.00
C SER A 1077 -20.07 28.27 13.80
N ALA A 1078 -20.66 29.42 13.44
CA ALA A 1078 -21.87 29.91 14.09
C ALA A 1078 -23.11 29.02 13.83
N LEU A 1079 -23.28 28.47 12.62
CA LEU A 1079 -24.36 27.51 12.33
C LEU A 1079 -24.17 26.18 13.08
N ARG A 1080 -22.94 25.69 13.19
CA ARG A 1080 -22.59 24.53 14.02
C ARG A 1080 -22.89 24.78 15.50
N PHE A 1081 -22.55 25.97 16.00
CA PHE A 1081 -22.87 26.38 17.37
C PHE A 1081 -24.39 26.33 17.64
N LEU A 1082 -25.21 26.83 16.72
CA LEU A 1082 -26.68 26.75 16.85
C LEU A 1082 -27.22 25.31 16.85
N SER A 1083 -26.54 24.38 16.16
CA SER A 1083 -26.90 22.96 16.16
C SER A 1083 -26.54 22.25 17.46
N GLN A 1084 -25.64 22.82 18.27
CA GLN A 1084 -25.13 22.22 19.52
C GLN A 1084 -25.86 22.72 20.78
N GLN A 1085 -26.77 23.70 20.66
CA GLN A 1085 -27.51 24.22 21.80
C GLN A 1085 -28.49 23.18 22.35
N GLU A 1086 -28.55 23.01 23.68
CA GLU A 1086 -29.38 21.98 24.33
C GLU A 1086 -30.89 22.10 24.00
N ASP A 1087 -31.37 23.34 23.81
CA ASP A 1087 -32.77 23.63 23.47
C ASP A 1087 -33.07 23.54 21.95
N SER A 1088 -32.06 23.26 21.12
CA SER A 1088 -32.15 23.23 19.66
C SER A 1088 -32.30 21.79 19.15
N ASN A 1089 -33.45 21.47 18.56
CA ASN A 1089 -33.66 20.21 17.84
C ASN A 1089 -33.46 20.38 16.32
N VAL A 1090 -32.40 21.11 15.93
CA VAL A 1090 -32.12 21.46 14.53
C VAL A 1090 -30.67 21.12 14.16
N GLU A 1091 -30.50 20.52 13.00
CA GLU A 1091 -29.21 20.25 12.36
C GLU A 1091 -29.06 21.14 11.11
N PHE A 1092 -27.99 21.94 11.04
CA PHE A 1092 -27.69 22.74 9.86
C PHE A 1092 -26.74 22.00 8.92
N VAL A 1093 -27.11 21.95 7.64
CA VAL A 1093 -26.22 21.54 6.53
C VAL A 1093 -25.94 22.77 5.68
N ILE A 1094 -24.68 23.02 5.35
CA ILE A 1094 -24.24 24.21 4.65
C ILE A 1094 -23.92 23.87 3.20
N ALA A 1095 -24.59 24.56 2.28
CA ALA A 1095 -24.21 24.62 0.87
C ALA A 1095 -23.76 26.03 0.52
N THR A 1096 -22.76 26.15 -0.35
CA THR A 1096 -22.32 27.47 -0.82
C THR A 1096 -21.84 27.43 -2.25
N THR A 1097 -21.90 28.56 -2.93
CA THR A 1097 -21.21 28.72 -4.22
C THR A 1097 -19.70 28.70 -4.05
N LYS A 1098 -19.17 29.22 -2.93
CA LYS A 1098 -17.73 29.25 -2.63
C LYS A 1098 -17.47 29.47 -1.14
N LEU A 1099 -16.43 28.85 -0.59
CA LEU A 1099 -15.87 29.25 0.71
C LEU A 1099 -14.98 30.50 0.51
N ILE A 1100 -15.31 31.58 1.22
CA ILE A 1100 -14.70 32.91 1.06
C ILE A 1100 -14.24 33.49 2.41
N ASN A 1101 -13.38 34.50 2.34
CA ASN A 1101 -13.01 35.40 3.42
C ASN A 1101 -12.92 36.83 2.87
N GLY A 1102 -12.61 37.82 3.72
CA GLY A 1102 -12.58 39.22 3.29
C GLY A 1102 -11.61 39.48 2.15
N THR A 1103 -10.46 38.82 2.16
CA THR A 1103 -9.44 38.95 1.11
C THR A 1103 -9.90 38.32 -0.20
N SER A 1104 -10.30 37.05 -0.19
CA SER A 1104 -10.71 36.32 -1.40
C SER A 1104 -12.00 36.88 -2.00
N PHE A 1105 -12.94 37.33 -1.16
CA PHE A 1105 -14.17 37.98 -1.60
C PHE A 1105 -13.87 39.29 -2.35
N LEU A 1106 -13.08 40.20 -1.76
CA LEU A 1106 -12.74 41.46 -2.41
C LEU A 1106 -11.92 41.26 -3.67
N LYS A 1107 -10.93 40.35 -3.64
CA LYS A 1107 -10.14 39.99 -4.83
C LYS A 1107 -11.03 39.52 -5.98
N SER A 1108 -12.02 38.67 -5.70
CA SER A 1108 -12.95 38.17 -6.71
C SER A 1108 -13.72 39.30 -7.42
N ILE A 1109 -13.88 40.46 -6.78
CA ILE A 1109 -14.56 41.63 -7.34
C ILE A 1109 -13.56 42.52 -8.08
N ILE A 1110 -12.43 42.87 -7.43
CA ILE A 1110 -11.54 43.92 -7.92
C ILE A 1110 -10.54 43.42 -8.97
N GLU A 1111 -10.08 42.16 -8.90
CA GLU A 1111 -9.18 41.57 -9.88
C GLU A 1111 -9.93 41.22 -11.18
N LEU A 1112 -9.21 41.18 -12.31
CA LEU A 1112 -9.78 40.90 -13.64
C LEU A 1112 -9.83 39.39 -13.89
#